data_AF-F0YHG1-F1
#
_entry.id   AF-F0YHG1-F1
#
_cell.length_a   1.000
_cell.length_b   1.000
_cell.length_c   1.000
_cell.angle_alpha   90.00
_cell.angle_beta   90.00
_cell.angle_gamma   90.00
#
_symmetry.space_group_name_H-M   'P 1'
#
loop_
_entity.id
_entity.type
_entity.pdbx_description
1 polymer ?
#
loop_
_entity_poly.entity_id
_entity_poly.type
_entity_poly.pdbx_seq_one_letter_code
_entity_poly.pdbx_strand_id
1 'polypeptide(L)'
;MNTRHLSIACIRPMGDSELGFPRAVSVESGNVIVTNPRSGTHTCTPLDKVCIDDAETGRVLIEVREVLLESVLNGYSAALCVVGGPGTGKSRCLFGAHDLKSGLLPEFAETYYRRRGQQAAIGVIDVSVSQVYGEQVYDLLSPRHDCCSSNVSGLGGRTYHTANSRDEFLSLVADALSVRAALYLQSDVFPNCAHLHIQCACQTDWGHNTASFLEIGSHTFSMGTKTIEYTSTAEQSREALQKCVATGRLANAYLCDSMLTSMMVQMLTDRLRTIWLGCMGPTLVDIYESETTLALLAESRLLQYSSMSASLKLREPHYSPHLNHSLKERLRITREYKSVRNSWLATLGLESSGHGRMAEVPCLSSISPDVFLSHRLYLPVDKNKILIGSRFGSNAQNTRIVMFRVAGILPAHCIIYLTGGDNLMLEVERDALVSVNGERILDNTRKLYDGDHILLGQNILLLVHMSEASVRSQQVTWSMATRKFHHEAITAHLSHRKKLQCENWSLEQQLVTLSSMVFEANCVSDELKRDTRFRVKVVETGEDLFEPEPCVVVISERNDVADTWSLIKMSRRLAQIRSLRSHWFELYGRPSLFDTVADNLFYDPPRHELVGVGFCYLEPIFYLLDIAATVPIVSFKGDAVGTVDVQLRPRIGNSQENTHRASEVSLDSYLGEKLDLMIKIKRASALPRKLCSSVFVRASFFLQPSPLLTPRCAKNTVNPALETVFQLHQMITDDFLTYLTNGALELQAGLGAAVILPGASLPFIKESLAYFLEVSDLSVRASGAL
;
A
#
# COMPACT_ATOMS: atom_id res chain seq x y z
N MET A 1 -29.37 31.11 4.25
CA MET A 1 -29.22 29.86 3.48
C MET A 1 -28.31 28.94 4.27
N ASN A 2 -28.77 27.74 4.64
CA ASN A 2 -28.01 26.83 5.52
C ASN A 2 -26.69 26.42 4.87
N THR A 3 -25.57 26.80 5.50
CA THR A 3 -24.17 26.53 5.14
C THR A 3 -23.74 25.08 5.40
N ARG A 4 -24.66 24.12 5.30
CA ARG A 4 -24.39 22.73 5.70
C ARG A 4 -23.63 21.98 4.59
N HIS A 5 -22.55 21.30 4.97
CA HIS A 5 -21.85 20.35 4.11
C HIS A 5 -22.81 19.24 3.65
N LEU A 6 -22.70 18.83 2.38
CA LEU A 6 -23.46 17.73 1.82
C LEU A 6 -22.60 16.47 1.81
N SER A 7 -23.09 15.41 2.44
CA SER A 7 -22.47 14.09 2.49
C SER A 7 -23.25 13.10 1.62
N ILE A 8 -22.59 12.59 0.58
CA ILE A 8 -23.21 11.77 -0.46
C ILE A 8 -22.43 10.45 -0.57
N ALA A 9 -23.12 9.32 -0.50
CA ALA A 9 -22.56 8.02 -0.87
C ALA A 9 -22.99 7.60 -2.27
N CYS A 10 -22.04 7.12 -3.07
CA CYS A 10 -22.27 6.48 -4.35
C CYS A 10 -21.74 5.04 -4.28
N ILE A 11 -22.63 4.06 -4.16
CA ILE A 11 -22.31 2.64 -4.17
C ILE A 11 -22.43 2.17 -5.60
N ARG A 12 -21.32 1.77 -6.21
CA ARG A 12 -21.33 1.30 -7.60
C ARG A 12 -21.98 -0.10 -7.70
N PRO A 13 -22.56 -0.46 -8.85
CA PRO A 13 -22.99 -1.83 -9.10
C PRO A 13 -21.81 -2.82 -9.08
N MET A 14 -22.12 -4.10 -8.86
CA MET A 14 -21.14 -5.19 -8.98
C MET A 14 -20.73 -5.34 -10.44
N GLY A 15 -19.43 -5.44 -10.70
CA GLY A 15 -18.90 -5.77 -12.02
C GLY A 15 -19.00 -7.26 -12.32
N ASP A 16 -18.81 -7.65 -13.59
CA ASP A 16 -18.90 -9.06 -14.01
C ASP A 16 -17.92 -9.97 -13.27
N SER A 17 -16.72 -9.47 -12.95
CA SER A 17 -15.70 -10.21 -12.18
C SER A 17 -16.03 -10.35 -10.69
N GLU A 18 -17.05 -9.64 -10.22
CA GLU A 18 -17.50 -9.64 -8.82
C GLU A 18 -18.77 -10.47 -8.62
N LEU A 19 -19.35 -11.00 -9.70
CA LEU A 19 -20.49 -11.90 -9.65
C LEU A 19 -20.11 -13.16 -8.85
N GLY A 20 -20.75 -13.33 -7.70
CA GLY A 20 -20.48 -14.42 -6.75
C GLY A 20 -19.70 -14.00 -5.50
N PHE A 21 -19.15 -12.78 -5.44
CA PHE A 21 -18.60 -12.25 -4.20
C PHE A 21 -19.72 -11.82 -3.25
N PRO A 22 -19.57 -12.07 -1.94
CA PRO A 22 -20.54 -11.61 -0.94
C PRO A 22 -20.59 -10.09 -0.86
N ARG A 23 -21.80 -9.54 -0.78
CA ARG A 23 -22.03 -8.10 -0.58
C ARG A 23 -21.75 -7.73 0.88
N ALA A 24 -21.08 -6.59 1.06
CA ALA A 24 -20.72 -6.02 2.36
C ALA A 24 -21.48 -4.72 2.65
N VAL A 25 -21.87 -4.01 1.58
CA VAL A 25 -22.50 -2.70 1.66
C VAL A 25 -23.95 -2.81 1.19
N SER A 26 -24.86 -2.32 2.02
CA SER A 26 -26.29 -2.27 1.78
C SER A 26 -26.85 -0.91 2.18
N VAL A 27 -28.10 -0.64 1.77
CA VAL A 27 -28.78 0.62 2.08
C VAL A 27 -30.14 0.30 2.65
N GLU A 28 -30.43 0.83 3.83
CA GLU A 28 -31.73 0.67 4.49
C GLU A 28 -32.23 2.05 4.94
N SER A 29 -33.45 2.40 4.52
CA SER A 29 -34.10 3.67 4.87
C SER A 29 -33.23 4.92 4.62
N GLY A 30 -32.39 4.90 3.57
CA GLY A 30 -31.48 6.00 3.22
C GLY A 30 -30.17 6.04 4.02
N ASN A 31 -29.92 5.07 4.89
CA ASN A 31 -28.65 4.92 5.60
C ASN A 31 -27.77 3.87 4.92
N VAL A 32 -26.46 4.13 4.87
CA VAL A 32 -25.50 3.15 4.39
C VAL A 32 -25.14 2.20 5.52
N ILE A 33 -25.27 0.90 5.27
CA ILE A 33 -24.92 -0.16 6.19
C ILE A 33 -23.73 -0.93 5.63
N VAL A 34 -22.62 -0.92 6.36
CA VAL A 34 -21.45 -1.77 6.09
C VAL A 34 -21.41 -2.88 7.13
N THR A 35 -21.40 -4.13 6.66
CA THR A 35 -21.35 -5.33 7.50
C THR A 35 -20.01 -6.01 7.32
N ASN A 36 -19.21 -6.02 8.38
CA ASN A 36 -17.88 -6.62 8.39
C ASN A 36 -17.87 -7.93 9.18
N PRO A 37 -17.89 -9.08 8.49
CA PRO A 37 -17.92 -10.38 9.14
C PRO A 37 -16.59 -10.73 9.83
N ARG A 38 -15.49 -10.00 9.55
CA ARG A 38 -14.18 -10.26 10.18
C ARG A 38 -14.06 -9.63 11.57
N SER A 39 -14.62 -8.44 11.74
CA SER A 39 -14.65 -7.71 13.02
C SER A 39 -15.97 -7.89 13.78
N GLY A 40 -17.01 -8.44 13.12
CA GLY A 40 -18.38 -8.47 13.65
C GLY A 40 -19.03 -7.08 13.70
N THR A 41 -18.46 -6.07 13.04
CA THR A 41 -18.96 -4.69 13.08
C THR A 41 -20.07 -4.48 12.04
N HIS A 42 -21.15 -3.84 12.48
CA HIS A 42 -22.22 -3.34 11.62
C HIS A 42 -22.31 -1.82 11.80
N THR A 43 -21.84 -1.07 10.82
CA THR A 43 -21.90 0.40 10.86
C THR A 43 -23.09 0.88 10.03
N CYS A 44 -24.04 1.56 10.67
CA CYS A 44 -25.16 2.22 10.01
C CYS A 44 -24.94 3.73 10.08
N THR A 45 -24.69 4.35 8.93
CA THR A 45 -24.34 5.76 8.86
C THR A 45 -25.39 6.53 8.08
N PRO A 46 -26.05 7.52 8.71
CA PRO A 46 -26.94 8.41 8.00
C PRO A 46 -26.13 9.37 7.13
N LEU A 47 -26.54 9.55 5.89
CA LEU A 47 -25.96 10.49 4.92
C LEU A 47 -27.05 11.40 4.37
N ASP A 48 -26.67 12.51 3.73
CA ASP A 48 -27.66 13.41 3.14
C ASP A 48 -28.27 12.80 1.87
N LYS A 49 -27.47 12.03 1.11
CA LYS A 49 -27.92 11.23 -0.04
C LYS A 49 -27.13 9.93 -0.18
N VAL A 50 -27.79 8.91 -0.72
CA VAL A 50 -27.19 7.62 -1.04
C VAL A 50 -27.66 7.21 -2.44
N CYS A 51 -26.73 6.75 -3.26
CA CYS A 51 -26.97 6.23 -4.61
C CYS A 51 -26.54 4.77 -4.64
N ILE A 52 -27.38 3.87 -5.17
CA ILE A 52 -27.09 2.43 -5.25
C ILE A 52 -26.85 1.91 -6.67
N ASP A 53 -27.04 2.76 -7.68
CA ASP A 53 -26.79 2.43 -9.07
C ASP A 53 -26.30 3.63 -9.89
N ASP A 54 -25.97 3.39 -11.16
CA ASP A 54 -25.47 4.39 -12.09
C ASP A 54 -26.52 5.47 -12.43
N ALA A 55 -27.82 5.13 -12.43
CA ALA A 55 -28.88 6.07 -12.77
C ALA A 55 -29.14 7.07 -11.64
N GLU A 56 -29.17 6.60 -10.40
CA GLU A 56 -29.20 7.41 -9.19
C GLU A 56 -27.94 8.27 -9.07
N THR A 57 -26.76 7.68 -9.32
CA THR A 57 -25.50 8.42 -9.32
C THR A 57 -25.56 9.56 -10.34
N GLY A 58 -26.04 9.31 -11.56
CA GLY A 58 -26.21 10.34 -12.58
C GLY A 58 -27.14 11.49 -12.14
N ARG A 59 -28.28 11.17 -11.53
CA ARG A 59 -29.22 12.18 -10.99
C ARG A 59 -28.57 13.04 -9.89
N VAL A 60 -27.86 12.41 -8.96
CA VAL A 60 -27.19 13.14 -7.87
C VAL A 60 -26.05 14.01 -8.39
N LEU A 61 -25.28 13.54 -9.38
CA LEU A 61 -24.21 14.35 -9.99
C LEU A 61 -24.76 15.59 -10.71
N ILE A 62 -25.95 15.52 -11.32
CA ILE A 62 -26.64 16.68 -11.88
C ILE A 62 -26.95 17.71 -10.78
N GLU A 63 -27.47 17.26 -9.63
CA GLU A 63 -27.78 18.15 -8.52
C GLU A 63 -26.52 18.77 -7.90
N VAL A 64 -25.45 17.98 -7.73
CA VAL A 64 -24.14 18.47 -7.24
C VAL A 64 -23.59 19.53 -8.19
N ARG A 65 -23.67 19.30 -9.51
CA ARG A 65 -23.25 20.27 -10.53
C ARG A 65 -24.00 21.59 -10.39
N GLU A 66 -25.34 21.57 -10.28
CA GLU A 66 -26.13 22.79 -10.13
C GLU A 66 -25.75 23.55 -8.86
N VAL A 67 -25.55 22.84 -7.74
CA VAL A 67 -25.11 23.45 -6.49
C VAL A 67 -23.76 24.16 -6.64
N LEU A 68 -22.77 23.50 -7.24
CA LEU A 68 -21.45 24.09 -7.45
C LEU A 68 -21.52 25.33 -8.36
N LEU A 69 -22.30 25.23 -9.44
CA LEU A 69 -22.44 26.30 -10.42
C LEU A 69 -23.18 27.50 -9.84
N GLU A 70 -24.29 27.30 -9.14
CA GLU A 70 -25.03 28.37 -8.48
C GLU A 70 -24.20 29.06 -7.40
N SER A 71 -23.43 28.32 -6.61
CA SER A 71 -22.51 28.93 -5.64
C SER A 71 -21.53 29.88 -6.32
N VAL A 72 -20.85 29.41 -7.37
CA VAL A 72 -19.86 30.22 -8.12
C VAL A 72 -20.48 31.44 -8.78
N LEU A 73 -21.64 31.29 -9.43
CA LEU A 73 -22.33 32.40 -10.11
C LEU A 73 -22.86 33.45 -9.13
N ASN A 74 -23.22 33.05 -7.91
CA ASN A 74 -23.69 33.95 -6.86
C ASN A 74 -22.56 34.55 -6.01
N GLY A 75 -21.29 34.40 -6.43
CA GLY A 75 -20.16 35.04 -5.74
C GLY A 75 -19.57 34.25 -4.58
N TYR A 76 -19.88 32.94 -4.48
CA TYR A 76 -19.30 32.05 -3.48
C TYR A 76 -18.34 31.06 -4.14
N SER A 77 -17.29 30.67 -3.43
CA SER A 77 -16.49 29.53 -3.89
C SER A 77 -17.15 28.21 -3.46
N ALA A 78 -16.89 27.14 -4.20
CA ALA A 78 -17.42 25.81 -3.90
C ALA A 78 -16.37 24.72 -4.12
N ALA A 79 -16.46 23.63 -3.37
CA ALA A 79 -15.55 22.50 -3.45
C ALA A 79 -16.30 21.17 -3.48
N LEU A 80 -15.84 20.25 -4.34
CA LEU A 80 -16.26 18.85 -4.37
C LEU A 80 -15.06 17.99 -3.98
N CYS A 81 -15.19 17.24 -2.89
CA CYS A 81 -14.22 16.24 -2.45
C CYS A 81 -14.75 14.85 -2.78
N VAL A 82 -14.05 14.13 -3.66
CA VAL A 82 -14.40 12.77 -4.08
C VAL A 82 -13.44 11.78 -3.42
N VAL A 83 -13.98 10.87 -2.63
CA VAL A 83 -13.23 9.94 -1.77
C VAL A 83 -13.65 8.50 -2.02
N GLY A 84 -12.73 7.54 -1.90
CA GLY A 84 -13.02 6.13 -2.14
C GLY A 84 -11.79 5.30 -2.48
N GLY A 85 -11.93 3.98 -2.44
CA GLY A 85 -10.86 3.05 -2.81
C GLY A 85 -10.55 3.00 -4.32
N PRO A 86 -9.47 2.32 -4.74
CA PRO A 86 -9.22 2.04 -6.15
C PRO A 86 -10.40 1.29 -6.78
N GLY A 87 -10.80 1.68 -8.00
CA GLY A 87 -11.88 0.99 -8.71
C GLY A 87 -13.30 1.21 -8.14
N THR A 88 -13.50 2.03 -7.10
CA THR A 88 -14.86 2.30 -6.58
C THR A 88 -15.64 3.34 -7.40
N GLY A 89 -15.00 4.00 -8.36
CA GLY A 89 -15.66 4.92 -9.30
C GLY A 89 -15.38 6.41 -9.09
N LYS A 90 -14.40 6.79 -8.25
CA LYS A 90 -14.01 8.20 -8.03
C LYS A 90 -13.86 9.01 -9.32
N SER A 91 -12.95 8.56 -10.18
CA SER A 91 -12.63 9.22 -11.43
C SER A 91 -13.81 9.14 -12.42
N ARG A 92 -14.65 8.09 -12.35
CA ARG A 92 -15.90 7.98 -13.14
C ARG A 92 -16.92 9.05 -12.76
N CYS A 93 -17.04 9.40 -11.48
CA CYS A 93 -17.92 10.50 -11.07
C CYS A 93 -17.44 11.86 -11.59
N LEU A 94 -16.13 12.13 -11.55
CA LEU A 94 -15.56 13.40 -11.99
C LEU A 94 -15.53 13.54 -13.52
N PHE A 95 -15.01 12.53 -14.20
CA PHE A 95 -14.66 12.57 -15.62
C PHE A 95 -15.68 11.86 -16.52
N GLY A 96 -16.51 10.98 -15.97
CA GLY A 96 -17.55 10.25 -16.70
C GLY A 96 -17.05 8.89 -17.19
N ALA A 97 -17.47 8.49 -18.39
CA ALA A 97 -16.85 7.37 -19.08
C ALA A 97 -15.45 7.76 -19.61
N HIS A 98 -14.77 6.82 -20.27
CA HIS A 98 -13.41 7.00 -20.81
C HIS A 98 -13.22 8.22 -21.75
N ASP A 99 -14.30 8.77 -22.29
CA ASP A 99 -14.30 9.81 -23.32
C ASP A 99 -14.24 11.26 -22.78
N LEU A 100 -14.28 11.46 -21.46
CA LEU A 100 -14.40 12.79 -20.83
C LEU A 100 -15.63 13.59 -21.29
N LYS A 101 -16.73 12.94 -21.69
CA LYS A 101 -17.91 13.66 -22.22
C LYS A 101 -19.08 13.78 -21.25
N SER A 102 -19.22 12.82 -20.32
CA SER A 102 -20.45 12.64 -19.53
C SER A 102 -20.25 12.74 -18.01
N GLY A 103 -19.06 13.12 -17.54
CA GLY A 103 -18.77 13.30 -16.11
C GLY A 103 -19.27 14.62 -15.56
N LEU A 104 -19.18 14.76 -14.23
CA LEU A 104 -19.54 16.00 -13.54
C LEU A 104 -18.72 17.20 -14.05
N LEU A 105 -17.42 17.04 -14.30
CA LEU A 105 -16.54 18.12 -14.73
C LEU A 105 -16.84 18.60 -16.17
N PRO A 106 -17.00 17.70 -17.19
CA PRO A 106 -17.50 18.09 -18.50
C PRO A 106 -18.86 18.79 -18.48
N GLU A 107 -19.80 18.25 -17.69
CA GLU A 107 -21.16 18.81 -17.57
C GLU A 107 -21.17 20.17 -16.86
N PHE A 108 -20.28 20.37 -15.88
CA PHE A 108 -20.05 21.66 -15.24
C PHE A 108 -19.60 22.72 -16.25
N ALA A 109 -18.57 22.40 -17.06
CA ALA A 109 -18.06 23.32 -18.08
C ALA A 109 -19.11 23.62 -19.16
N GLU A 110 -19.79 22.59 -19.65
CA GLU A 110 -20.89 22.70 -20.61
C GLU A 110 -21.99 23.64 -20.10
N THR A 111 -22.44 23.47 -18.86
CA THR A 111 -23.49 24.31 -18.28
C THR A 111 -23.00 25.73 -18.00
N TYR A 112 -21.75 25.90 -17.54
CA TYR A 112 -21.16 27.23 -17.34
C TYR A 112 -21.10 28.02 -18.66
N TYR A 113 -20.56 27.44 -19.74
CA TYR A 113 -20.46 28.13 -21.02
C TYR A 113 -21.82 28.33 -21.70
N ARG A 114 -22.79 27.45 -21.46
CA ARG A 114 -24.18 27.68 -21.89
C ARG A 114 -24.77 28.92 -21.20
N ARG A 115 -24.61 29.05 -19.89
CA ARG A 115 -25.07 30.24 -19.13
C ARG A 115 -24.31 31.50 -19.54
N ARG A 116 -23.01 31.39 -19.85
CA ARG A 116 -22.21 32.48 -20.42
C ARG A 116 -22.80 33.04 -21.72
N GLY A 117 -23.29 32.17 -22.61
CA GLY A 117 -23.97 32.59 -23.83
C GLY A 117 -25.25 33.41 -23.59
N GLN A 118 -25.83 33.33 -22.38
CA GLN A 118 -27.07 33.99 -22.00
C GLN A 118 -26.85 35.23 -21.11
N GLN A 119 -25.74 35.29 -20.38
CA GLN A 119 -25.44 36.34 -19.40
C GLN A 119 -24.05 36.93 -19.66
N ALA A 120 -24.00 38.18 -20.15
CA ALA A 120 -22.75 38.88 -20.48
C ALA A 120 -21.80 39.09 -19.27
N ALA A 121 -22.37 39.06 -18.07
CA ALA A 121 -21.73 39.03 -16.76
C ALA A 121 -20.73 37.88 -16.55
N ILE A 122 -21.00 36.74 -17.17
CA ILE A 122 -20.19 35.53 -17.00
C ILE A 122 -19.01 35.60 -17.98
N GLY A 123 -17.80 35.43 -17.46
CA GLY A 123 -16.58 35.46 -18.24
C GLY A 123 -16.07 34.07 -18.63
N VAL A 124 -14.75 33.94 -18.67
CA VAL A 124 -14.04 32.70 -18.99
C VAL A 124 -13.69 31.91 -17.71
N ILE A 125 -13.28 30.65 -17.90
CA ILE A 125 -12.72 29.83 -16.82
C ILE A 125 -11.20 29.81 -16.97
N ASP A 126 -10.48 30.14 -15.91
CA ASP A 126 -9.04 29.85 -15.79
C ASP A 126 -8.85 28.56 -14.99
N VAL A 127 -8.13 27.59 -15.57
CA VAL A 127 -7.97 26.24 -15.02
C VAL A 127 -6.55 26.07 -14.49
N SER A 128 -6.44 25.55 -13.28
CA SER A 128 -5.21 25.02 -12.69
C SER A 128 -5.41 23.54 -12.38
N VAL A 129 -4.45 22.69 -12.73
CA VAL A 129 -4.48 21.25 -12.40
C VAL A 129 -3.21 20.87 -11.68
N SER A 130 -3.33 20.28 -10.50
CA SER A 130 -2.20 19.85 -9.69
C SER A 130 -2.40 18.45 -9.15
N GLN A 131 -1.30 17.76 -8.90
CA GLN A 131 -1.29 16.45 -8.25
C GLN A 131 -0.51 16.54 -6.94
N VAL A 132 -1.03 15.95 -5.87
CA VAL A 132 -0.29 15.75 -4.62
C VAL A 132 0.20 14.31 -4.58
N TYR A 133 1.52 14.15 -4.49
CA TYR A 133 2.17 12.85 -4.39
C TYR A 133 3.45 12.97 -3.58
N GLY A 134 3.71 12.03 -2.67
CA GLY A 134 4.94 12.06 -1.87
C GLY A 134 5.07 13.31 -0.98
N GLU A 135 3.94 13.86 -0.49
CA GLU A 135 3.87 15.15 0.22
C GLU A 135 4.41 16.36 -0.58
N GLN A 136 4.46 16.23 -1.90
CA GLN A 136 4.82 17.30 -2.84
C GLN A 136 3.64 17.63 -3.76
N VAL A 137 3.54 18.89 -4.17
CA VAL A 137 2.54 19.36 -5.13
C VAL A 137 3.19 19.54 -6.49
N TYR A 138 2.74 18.79 -7.49
CA TYR A 138 3.17 18.90 -8.88
C TYR A 138 2.14 19.68 -9.67
N ASP A 139 2.60 20.67 -10.45
CA ASP A 139 1.74 21.41 -11.36
C ASP A 139 1.70 20.72 -12.74
N LEU A 140 0.53 20.17 -13.07
CA LEU A 140 0.34 19.40 -14.31
C LEU A 140 0.13 20.30 -15.54
N LEU A 141 -0.06 21.61 -15.35
CA LEU A 141 -0.13 22.60 -16.43
C LEU A 141 1.08 23.55 -16.48
N SER A 142 2.11 23.29 -15.66
CA SER A 142 3.37 24.02 -15.72
C SER A 142 4.22 23.55 -16.90
N PRO A 143 4.86 24.45 -17.68
CA PRO A 143 5.78 24.06 -18.75
C PRO A 143 7.00 23.25 -18.30
N ARG A 144 7.37 23.34 -17.02
CA ARG A 144 8.49 22.59 -16.44
C ARG A 144 8.04 21.37 -15.62
N HIS A 145 6.75 21.27 -15.34
CA HIS A 145 6.17 20.24 -14.48
C HIS A 145 6.85 20.15 -13.09
N ASP A 146 7.38 21.29 -12.62
CA ASP A 146 8.12 21.41 -11.35
C ASP A 146 7.20 21.21 -10.13
N CYS A 147 7.79 20.81 -9.00
CA CYS A 147 7.13 20.91 -7.70
C CYS A 147 6.88 22.38 -7.35
N CYS A 148 5.65 22.72 -6.96
CA CYS A 148 5.35 24.05 -6.43
C CYS A 148 6.14 24.27 -5.13
N SER A 149 6.88 25.38 -5.01
CA SER A 149 7.60 25.71 -3.77
C SER A 149 6.60 25.96 -2.63
N SER A 150 6.67 25.14 -1.58
CA SER A 150 5.83 25.25 -0.39
C SER A 150 6.27 26.43 0.48
N ASN A 151 5.59 27.56 0.38
CA ASN A 151 5.56 28.52 1.49
C ASN A 151 4.21 28.38 2.22
N VAL A 152 4.27 28.39 3.55
CA VAL A 152 3.21 28.09 4.54
C VAL A 152 1.97 29.02 4.46
N SER A 153 1.87 29.89 3.45
CA SER A 153 0.86 30.94 3.35
C SER A 153 0.06 30.94 2.04
N GLY A 154 -0.20 29.77 1.47
CA GLY A 154 -0.98 29.60 0.24
C GLY A 154 -0.16 29.01 -0.89
N LEU A 155 -0.84 28.28 -1.78
CA LEU A 155 -0.29 27.64 -2.99
C LEU A 155 0.16 28.67 -4.03
N GLY A 156 1.10 29.55 -3.67
CA GLY A 156 1.78 30.43 -4.61
C GLY A 156 2.58 29.59 -5.61
N GLY A 157 2.48 29.92 -6.90
CA GLY A 157 3.26 29.27 -7.96
C GLY A 157 2.48 28.29 -8.85
N ARG A 158 1.17 28.10 -8.64
CA ARG A 158 0.33 27.36 -9.60
C ARG A 158 0.12 28.16 -10.88
N THR A 159 0.28 27.47 -12.00
CA THR A 159 -0.07 27.98 -13.32
C THR A 159 -1.56 27.86 -13.55
N TYR A 160 -2.11 28.92 -14.13
CA TYR A 160 -3.48 28.94 -14.62
C TYR A 160 -3.42 29.01 -16.15
N HIS A 161 -4.43 28.48 -16.82
CA HIS A 161 -4.61 28.63 -18.26
C HIS A 161 -6.06 28.91 -18.57
N THR A 162 -6.30 29.85 -19.47
CA THR A 162 -7.66 30.26 -19.83
C THR A 162 -8.26 29.30 -20.84
N ALA A 163 -9.45 28.80 -20.52
CA ALA A 163 -10.37 28.22 -21.48
C ALA A 163 -11.41 29.26 -21.87
N ASN A 164 -11.64 29.46 -23.16
CA ASN A 164 -12.70 30.32 -23.68
C ASN A 164 -13.95 29.55 -24.14
N SER A 165 -13.89 28.22 -24.13
CA SER A 165 -15.00 27.34 -24.50
C SER A 165 -14.97 26.04 -23.70
N ARG A 166 -16.06 25.28 -23.76
CA ARG A 166 -16.14 23.92 -23.20
C ARG A 166 -15.05 23.01 -23.78
N ASP A 167 -14.82 23.07 -25.09
CA ASP A 167 -13.81 22.23 -25.74
C ASP A 167 -12.38 22.61 -25.34
N GLU A 168 -12.09 23.90 -25.20
CA GLU A 168 -10.79 24.36 -24.69
C GLU A 168 -10.57 23.93 -23.24
N PHE A 169 -11.61 24.01 -22.40
CA PHE A 169 -11.57 23.53 -21.03
C PHE A 169 -11.26 22.03 -20.95
N LEU A 170 -12.00 21.21 -21.70
CA LEU A 170 -11.78 19.76 -21.77
C LEU A 170 -10.40 19.41 -22.34
N SER A 171 -9.93 20.18 -23.31
CA SER A 171 -8.57 20.03 -23.84
C SER A 171 -7.52 20.29 -22.76
N LEU A 172 -7.65 21.32 -21.92
CA LEU A 172 -6.70 21.57 -20.82
C LEU A 172 -6.70 20.45 -19.78
N VAL A 173 -7.87 19.90 -19.45
CA VAL A 173 -7.96 18.75 -18.54
C VAL A 173 -7.29 17.52 -19.16
N ALA A 174 -7.56 17.22 -20.43
CA ALA A 174 -6.92 16.12 -21.15
C ALA A 174 -5.41 16.30 -21.27
N ASP A 175 -4.95 17.53 -21.45
CA ASP A 175 -3.53 17.90 -21.49
C ASP A 175 -2.85 17.57 -20.14
N ALA A 176 -3.46 17.97 -19.02
CA ALA A 176 -2.96 17.66 -17.68
C ALA A 176 -2.92 16.14 -17.39
N LEU A 177 -3.97 15.41 -17.82
CA LEU A 177 -4.01 13.94 -17.68
C LEU A 177 -2.94 13.25 -18.53
N SER A 178 -2.60 13.81 -19.70
CA SER A 178 -1.52 13.30 -20.55
C SER A 178 -0.14 13.51 -19.90
N VAL A 179 0.08 14.67 -19.28
CA VAL A 179 1.29 14.93 -18.47
C VAL A 179 1.37 13.95 -17.31
N ARG A 180 0.26 13.77 -16.57
CA ARG A 180 0.18 12.79 -15.46
C ARG A 180 0.52 11.37 -15.93
N ALA A 181 -0.03 10.92 -17.05
CA ALA A 181 0.30 9.63 -17.64
C ALA A 181 1.80 9.52 -17.99
N ALA A 182 2.40 10.58 -18.53
CA ALA A 182 3.80 10.58 -18.93
C ALA A 182 4.73 10.50 -17.70
N LEU A 183 4.40 11.19 -16.61
CA LEU A 183 5.15 11.12 -15.35
C LEU A 183 5.18 9.70 -14.76
N TYR A 184 4.11 8.92 -14.91
CA TYR A 184 4.08 7.51 -14.49
C TYR A 184 4.92 6.58 -15.37
N LEU A 185 5.31 7.01 -16.58
CA LEU A 185 6.30 6.31 -17.39
C LEU A 185 7.75 6.75 -17.07
N GLN A 186 7.92 7.80 -16.26
CA GLN A 186 9.21 8.34 -15.85
C GLN A 186 9.58 8.02 -14.39
N SER A 187 8.72 7.35 -13.64
CA SER A 187 8.93 7.04 -12.23
C SER A 187 8.12 5.82 -11.82
N ASP A 188 8.56 5.09 -10.78
CA ASP A 188 7.86 3.92 -10.22
C ASP A 188 6.59 4.28 -9.41
N VAL A 189 5.92 5.36 -9.79
CA VAL A 189 4.75 5.89 -9.09
C VAL A 189 3.48 5.25 -9.64
N PHE A 190 2.67 4.68 -8.74
CA PHE A 190 1.38 4.11 -9.10
C PHE A 190 0.28 5.19 -9.19
N PRO A 191 -0.61 5.15 -10.21
CA PRO A 191 -1.60 6.20 -10.45
C PRO A 191 -2.57 6.51 -9.31
N ASN A 192 -2.96 5.48 -8.55
CA ASN A 192 -3.99 5.58 -7.52
C ASN A 192 -3.48 6.18 -6.20
N CYS A 193 -2.17 6.38 -6.09
CA CYS A 193 -1.47 6.79 -4.88
C CYS A 193 -1.25 8.29 -4.80
N ALA A 194 -1.96 9.06 -5.63
CA ALA A 194 -1.83 10.50 -5.72
C ALA A 194 -3.21 11.15 -5.70
N HIS A 195 -3.29 12.33 -5.08
CA HIS A 195 -4.49 13.15 -5.06
C HIS A 195 -4.49 14.08 -6.27
N LEU A 196 -5.62 14.22 -6.95
CA LEU A 196 -5.76 15.13 -8.10
C LEU A 196 -6.63 16.32 -7.70
N HIS A 197 -6.14 17.53 -7.98
CA HIS A 197 -6.86 18.76 -7.70
C HIS A 197 -7.02 19.59 -8.99
N ILE A 198 -8.26 19.87 -9.36
CA ILE A 198 -8.62 20.75 -10.47
C ILE A 198 -9.32 21.97 -9.90
N GLN A 199 -8.72 23.14 -10.10
CA GLN A 199 -9.26 24.41 -9.65
C GLN A 199 -9.69 25.24 -10.85
N CYS A 200 -10.96 25.65 -10.85
CA CYS A 200 -11.57 26.48 -11.88
C CYS A 200 -11.83 27.86 -11.27
N ALA A 201 -11.07 28.87 -11.69
CA ALA A 201 -11.34 30.26 -11.38
C ALA A 201 -12.31 30.81 -12.42
N CYS A 202 -13.59 30.89 -12.05
CA CYS A 202 -14.68 31.32 -12.89
C CYS A 202 -14.88 32.82 -12.76
N GLN A 203 -14.84 33.55 -13.88
CA GLN A 203 -15.09 34.98 -13.90
C GLN A 203 -16.60 35.25 -13.89
N THR A 204 -17.07 36.07 -12.96
CA THR A 204 -18.47 36.48 -12.79
C THR A 204 -18.57 37.98 -12.45
N ASP A 205 -19.78 38.51 -12.29
CA ASP A 205 -20.02 39.90 -11.83
C ASP A 205 -19.39 40.21 -10.47
N TRP A 206 -19.18 39.17 -9.66
CA TRP A 206 -18.61 39.26 -8.32
C TRP A 206 -17.07 39.11 -8.31
N GLY A 207 -16.44 39.10 -9.49
CA GLY A 207 -15.01 38.84 -9.67
C GLY A 207 -14.71 37.37 -9.98
N HIS A 208 -13.56 36.87 -9.52
CA HIS A 208 -13.16 35.48 -9.72
C HIS A 208 -13.61 34.62 -8.54
N ASN A 209 -14.47 33.64 -8.81
CA ASN A 209 -14.95 32.67 -7.82
C ASN A 209 -14.45 31.27 -8.18
N THR A 210 -14.12 30.46 -7.18
CA THR A 210 -13.45 29.17 -7.42
C THR A 210 -14.41 27.99 -7.29
N ALA A 211 -14.42 27.11 -8.29
CA ALA A 211 -14.90 25.74 -8.17
C ALA A 211 -13.71 24.80 -8.08
N SER A 212 -13.58 24.08 -6.96
CA SER A 212 -12.49 23.13 -6.74
C SER A 212 -13.00 21.69 -6.78
N PHE A 213 -12.32 20.84 -7.54
CA PHE A 213 -12.63 19.41 -7.65
C PHE A 213 -11.41 18.63 -7.16
N LEU A 214 -11.57 17.91 -6.06
CA LEU A 214 -10.51 17.16 -5.41
C LEU A 214 -10.83 15.67 -5.45
N GLU A 215 -10.02 14.90 -6.18
CA GLU A 215 -10.03 13.44 -6.14
C GLU A 215 -8.98 12.96 -5.14
N ILE A 216 -9.41 12.29 -4.08
CA ILE A 216 -8.51 11.78 -3.04
C ILE A 216 -8.07 10.36 -3.43
N GLY A 217 -6.78 10.22 -3.76
CA GLY A 217 -6.12 8.92 -3.95
C GLY A 217 -6.23 8.02 -2.71
N SER A 218 -6.12 6.72 -2.92
CA SER A 218 -6.14 5.67 -1.87
C SER A 218 -5.23 4.53 -2.31
N HIS A 219 -4.53 3.91 -1.35
CA HIS A 219 -3.58 2.83 -1.61
C HIS A 219 -3.99 1.53 -0.93
N THR A 220 -5.02 0.88 -1.45
CA THR A 220 -5.23 -0.56 -1.23
C THR A 220 -5.39 -1.28 -2.56
N PHE A 221 -4.30 -1.89 -3.04
CA PHE A 221 -4.44 -2.95 -4.04
C PHE A 221 -4.69 -4.26 -3.29
N SER A 222 -5.97 -4.62 -3.17
CA SER A 222 -6.41 -5.90 -2.59
C SER A 222 -6.35 -6.99 -3.66
N MET A 223 -5.34 -7.87 -3.57
CA MET A 223 -5.38 -9.19 -4.19
C MET A 223 -5.00 -10.23 -3.13
N GLY A 224 -6.01 -10.91 -2.58
CA GLY A 224 -5.87 -12.16 -1.83
C GLY A 224 -5.22 -12.05 -0.44
N THR A 225 -6.06 -12.23 0.59
CA THR A 225 -5.83 -12.69 1.99
C THR A 225 -4.65 -12.18 2.84
N LYS A 226 -3.73 -11.37 2.33
CA LYS A 226 -2.74 -10.64 3.14
C LYS A 226 -2.59 -9.22 2.61
N THR A 227 -3.31 -8.30 3.26
CA THR A 227 -3.08 -6.85 3.17
C THR A 227 -1.66 -6.59 3.67
N ILE A 228 -0.74 -6.26 2.76
CA ILE A 228 0.57 -5.75 3.14
C ILE A 228 0.39 -4.25 3.31
N GLU A 229 0.21 -3.82 4.56
CA GLU A 229 0.12 -2.40 4.93
C GLU A 229 1.52 -1.76 4.81
N TYR A 230 1.83 -1.23 3.63
CA TYR A 230 2.74 -0.10 3.53
C TYR A 230 1.86 1.15 3.58
N THR A 231 1.98 1.97 4.62
CA THR A 231 1.33 3.28 4.69
C THR A 231 1.97 4.18 3.62
N SER A 232 1.32 4.26 2.46
CA SER A 232 1.70 5.21 1.42
C SER A 232 1.48 6.65 1.92
N THR A 233 2.18 7.62 1.32
CA THR A 233 1.94 9.04 1.61
C THR A 233 0.48 9.46 1.35
N ALA A 234 -0.22 8.79 0.42
CA ALA A 234 -1.65 9.00 0.22
C ALA A 234 -2.50 8.59 1.44
N GLU A 235 -2.17 7.48 2.11
CA GLU A 235 -2.87 7.07 3.33
C GLU A 235 -2.53 8.00 4.50
N GLN A 236 -1.27 8.44 4.62
CA GLN A 236 -0.90 9.47 5.59
C GLN A 236 -1.71 10.77 5.39
N SER A 237 -1.82 11.24 4.15
CA SER A 237 -2.65 12.39 3.78
C SER A 237 -4.14 12.18 4.08
N ARG A 238 -4.68 10.97 3.88
CA ARG A 238 -6.07 10.60 4.22
C ARG A 238 -6.30 10.56 5.73
N GLU A 239 -5.40 9.96 6.50
CA GLU A 239 -5.49 9.92 7.97
C GLU A 239 -5.40 11.32 8.56
N ALA A 240 -4.49 12.15 8.05
CA ALA A 240 -4.39 13.55 8.45
C ALA A 240 -5.71 14.28 8.16
N LEU A 241 -6.30 14.06 6.98
CA LEU A 241 -7.60 14.63 6.63
C LEU A 241 -8.71 14.15 7.57
N GLN A 242 -8.78 12.86 7.87
CA GLN A 242 -9.77 12.30 8.78
C GLN A 242 -9.65 12.93 10.18
N LYS A 243 -8.42 13.06 10.71
CA LYS A 243 -8.17 13.75 11.99
C LYS A 243 -8.61 15.21 11.96
N CYS A 244 -8.31 15.93 10.87
CA CYS A 244 -8.76 17.31 10.67
C CYS A 244 -10.29 17.42 10.65
N VAL A 245 -10.98 16.47 10.01
CA VAL A 245 -12.43 16.46 9.90
C VAL A 245 -13.10 16.07 11.23
N ALA A 246 -12.63 15.01 11.88
CA ALA A 246 -13.14 14.50 13.16
C ALA A 246 -13.09 15.53 14.30
N THR A 247 -12.03 16.34 14.36
CA THR A 247 -11.82 17.30 15.46
C THR A 247 -12.70 18.55 15.35
N GLY A 248 -13.37 18.78 14.21
CA GLY A 248 -14.24 19.93 13.98
C GLY A 248 -13.56 21.30 14.14
N ARG A 249 -12.23 21.32 14.34
CA ARG A 249 -11.41 22.51 14.61
C ARG A 249 -10.36 22.63 13.53
N LEU A 250 -10.68 23.40 12.50
CA LEU A 250 -9.75 23.86 11.47
C LEU A 250 -8.67 24.83 12.02
N ALA A 251 -8.53 24.97 13.34
CA ALA A 251 -7.72 26.01 14.00
C ALA A 251 -6.38 25.54 14.58
N ASN A 252 -6.03 24.25 14.56
CA ASN A 252 -4.82 23.76 15.25
C ASN A 252 -3.97 22.84 14.39
N ALA A 253 -2.64 22.98 14.57
CA ALA A 253 -1.46 22.15 14.23
C ALA A 253 -1.54 21.14 13.05
N TYR A 254 -2.58 20.32 12.99
CA TYR A 254 -2.79 19.19 12.08
C TYR A 254 -3.02 19.56 10.61
N LEU A 255 -3.42 20.81 10.31
CA LEU A 255 -3.56 21.28 8.92
C LEU A 255 -2.22 21.34 8.17
N CYS A 256 -1.10 21.21 8.87
CA CYS A 256 0.24 21.13 8.30
C CYS A 256 0.83 19.71 8.32
N ASP A 257 0.09 18.70 8.81
CA ASP A 257 0.59 17.32 8.91
C ASP A 257 0.69 16.62 7.54
N SER A 258 -0.05 17.12 6.56
CA SER A 258 0.07 16.70 5.17
C SER A 258 -0.08 17.88 4.23
N MET A 259 0.52 17.77 3.06
CA MET A 259 0.38 18.74 1.99
C MET A 259 -1.07 18.78 1.48
N LEU A 260 -1.77 17.64 1.47
CA LEU A 260 -3.19 17.58 1.13
C LEU A 260 -4.04 18.44 2.07
N THR A 261 -3.89 18.26 3.39
CA THR A 261 -4.64 19.03 4.40
C THR A 261 -4.28 20.51 4.33
N SER A 262 -3.01 20.84 4.07
CA SER A 262 -2.56 22.22 3.82
C SER A 262 -3.24 22.86 2.59
N MET A 263 -3.43 22.10 1.51
CA MET A 263 -4.19 22.58 0.34
C MET A 263 -5.68 22.76 0.66
N MET A 264 -6.24 21.89 1.51
CA MET A 264 -7.65 21.91 1.88
C MET A 264 -8.00 23.00 2.90
N VAL A 265 -7.02 23.61 3.59
CA VAL A 265 -7.25 24.75 4.51
C VAL A 265 -8.13 25.80 3.83
N GLN A 266 -7.78 26.20 2.60
CA GLN A 266 -8.56 27.18 1.86
C GLN A 266 -9.97 26.67 1.61
N MET A 267 -10.13 25.41 1.19
CA MET A 267 -11.41 24.77 0.85
C MET A 267 -12.36 24.57 2.05
N LEU A 268 -11.85 24.60 3.27
CA LEU A 268 -12.62 24.32 4.49
C LEU A 268 -12.98 25.61 5.26
N THR A 269 -12.61 26.80 4.75
CA THR A 269 -12.88 28.09 5.41
C THR A 269 -14.27 28.69 5.12
N ASP A 270 -14.70 29.64 5.97
CA ASP A 270 -16.05 30.23 6.12
C ASP A 270 -16.78 30.76 4.86
N ARG A 271 -16.19 30.74 3.66
CA ARG A 271 -16.81 31.23 2.41
C ARG A 271 -16.96 30.18 1.30
N LEU A 272 -16.77 28.90 1.61
CA LEU A 272 -16.88 27.83 0.64
C LEU A 272 -18.01 26.87 0.96
N ARG A 273 -18.77 26.44 -0.06
CA ARG A 273 -19.69 25.30 0.07
C ARG A 273 -18.95 24.02 -0.30
N THR A 274 -18.71 23.14 0.67
CA THR A 274 -18.02 21.86 0.43
C THR A 274 -18.99 20.69 0.38
N ILE A 275 -18.90 19.90 -0.69
CA ILE A 275 -19.65 18.67 -0.94
C ILE A 275 -18.69 17.50 -0.85
N TRP A 276 -19.05 16.47 -0.08
CA TRP A 276 -18.31 15.24 0.09
C TRP A 276 -19.05 14.11 -0.62
N LEU A 277 -18.38 13.47 -1.59
CA LEU A 277 -18.90 12.36 -2.38
C LEU A 277 -18.02 11.14 -2.17
N GLY A 278 -18.53 10.12 -1.50
CA GLY A 278 -17.83 8.87 -1.23
C GLY A 278 -18.25 7.76 -2.18
N CYS A 279 -17.31 7.29 -3.00
CA CYS A 279 -17.47 6.16 -3.91
C CYS A 279 -17.10 4.85 -3.19
N MET A 280 -18.04 3.92 -3.09
CA MET A 280 -17.87 2.65 -2.37
C MET A 280 -18.05 1.44 -3.29
N GLY A 281 -17.25 0.41 -3.04
CA GLY A 281 -17.44 -0.91 -3.65
C GLY A 281 -18.45 -1.74 -2.85
N PRO A 282 -19.31 -2.54 -3.51
CA PRO A 282 -20.39 -3.26 -2.84
C PRO A 282 -19.94 -4.55 -2.14
N THR A 283 -18.71 -5.02 -2.35
CA THR A 283 -18.26 -6.38 -1.99
C THR A 283 -17.44 -6.44 -0.70
N LEU A 284 -17.28 -7.64 -0.11
CA LEU A 284 -16.36 -7.85 1.02
C LEU A 284 -14.88 -7.56 0.68
N VAL A 285 -14.50 -7.55 -0.60
CA VAL A 285 -13.13 -7.22 -1.00
C VAL A 285 -12.83 -5.74 -0.77
N ASP A 286 -13.85 -4.90 -0.91
CA ASP A 286 -13.77 -3.43 -0.80
C ASP A 286 -14.02 -2.94 0.64
N ILE A 287 -14.26 -3.85 1.59
CA ILE A 287 -14.87 -3.49 2.87
C ILE A 287 -14.09 -2.46 3.68
N TYR A 288 -12.77 -2.59 3.73
CA TYR A 288 -11.91 -1.66 4.45
C TYR A 288 -11.98 -0.24 3.85
N GLU A 289 -11.95 -0.15 2.52
CA GLU A 289 -12.09 1.14 1.82
C GLU A 289 -13.48 1.74 2.00
N SER A 290 -14.51 0.90 2.00
CA SER A 290 -15.88 1.32 2.24
C SER A 290 -16.08 1.82 3.69
N GLU A 291 -15.49 1.17 4.69
CA GLU A 291 -15.53 1.59 6.10
C GLU A 291 -14.81 2.94 6.30
N THR A 292 -13.58 3.07 5.80
CA THR A 292 -12.81 4.33 5.93
C THR A 292 -13.47 5.49 5.18
N THR A 293 -14.00 5.23 3.99
CA THR A 293 -14.77 6.22 3.21
C THR A 293 -16.03 6.64 3.97
N LEU A 294 -16.75 5.70 4.56
CA LEU A 294 -17.97 5.98 5.31
C LEU A 294 -17.71 6.77 6.59
N ALA A 295 -16.62 6.45 7.31
CA ALA A 295 -16.19 7.18 8.50
C ALA A 295 -15.90 8.65 8.16
N LEU A 296 -15.12 8.90 7.10
CA LEU A 296 -14.82 10.27 6.65
C LEU A 296 -16.10 11.04 6.25
N LEU A 297 -17.03 10.40 5.55
CA LEU A 297 -18.32 11.03 5.22
C LEU A 297 -19.14 11.36 6.47
N ALA A 298 -19.18 10.45 7.45
CA ALA A 298 -19.88 10.68 8.71
C ALA A 298 -19.31 11.87 9.48
N GLU A 299 -17.98 11.93 9.61
CA GLU A 299 -17.26 13.00 10.30
C GLU A 299 -17.39 14.34 9.56
N SER A 300 -17.45 14.33 8.22
CA SER A 300 -17.60 15.56 7.42
C SER A 300 -18.86 16.36 7.75
N ARG A 301 -19.89 15.69 8.30
CA ARG A 301 -21.14 16.33 8.77
C ARG A 301 -20.96 17.09 10.08
N LEU A 302 -19.93 16.78 10.86
CA LEU A 302 -19.62 17.40 12.15
C LEU A 302 -18.81 18.68 11.99
N LEU A 303 -18.28 18.94 10.80
CA LEU A 303 -17.59 20.20 10.48
C LEU A 303 -18.54 21.36 10.72
N GLN A 304 -18.22 22.17 11.74
CA GLN A 304 -18.87 23.44 12.01
C GLN A 304 -17.96 24.58 11.56
N TYR A 305 -18.52 25.54 10.84
CA TYR A 305 -17.87 26.82 10.61
C TYR A 305 -17.79 27.58 11.93
N SER A 306 -16.65 27.46 12.61
CA SER A 306 -16.31 28.41 13.66
C SER A 306 -15.74 29.64 12.97
N SER A 307 -16.25 30.83 13.31
CA SER A 307 -15.84 32.11 12.71
C SER A 307 -14.34 32.32 12.88
N MET A 308 -13.56 31.87 11.92
CA MET A 308 -12.10 31.78 12.02
C MET A 308 -11.38 32.90 11.28
N SER A 309 -12.14 33.76 10.60
CA SER A 309 -11.60 34.90 9.85
C SER A 309 -10.87 35.95 10.69
N ALA A 310 -10.97 35.91 12.03
CA ALA A 310 -10.33 36.89 12.90
C ALA A 310 -8.88 36.53 13.33
N SER A 311 -8.52 35.24 13.36
CA SER A 311 -7.26 34.79 14.02
C SER A 311 -6.20 34.29 13.04
N LEU A 312 -6.58 33.74 11.89
CA LEU A 312 -5.66 33.54 10.79
C LEU A 312 -5.72 34.80 9.92
N LYS A 313 -4.58 35.52 9.82
CA LYS A 313 -4.33 36.41 8.69
C LYS A 313 -4.21 35.54 7.42
N LEU A 314 -5.31 34.91 7.00
CA LEU A 314 -5.48 34.43 5.64
C LEU A 314 -5.37 35.68 4.79
N ARG A 315 -4.18 35.93 4.25
CA ARG A 315 -3.99 36.91 3.18
C ARG A 315 -5.05 36.60 2.14
N GLU A 316 -5.65 37.64 1.57
CA GLU A 316 -6.53 37.51 0.41
C GLU A 316 -5.94 36.48 -0.56
N PRO A 317 -6.76 35.60 -1.17
CA PRO A 317 -6.25 34.63 -2.12
C PRO A 317 -5.33 35.36 -3.08
N HIS A 318 -4.03 35.08 -3.00
CA HIS A 318 -3.06 35.62 -3.94
C HIS A 318 -3.40 34.98 -5.27
N TYR A 319 -4.37 35.56 -5.97
CA TYR A 319 -4.72 35.21 -7.32
C TYR A 319 -3.44 35.26 -8.14
N SER A 320 -3.19 34.21 -8.92
CA SER A 320 -2.01 34.13 -9.76
C SER A 320 -1.88 35.44 -10.55
N PRO A 321 -0.67 36.01 -10.74
CA PRO A 321 -0.45 37.19 -11.58
C PRO A 321 -1.11 37.05 -12.96
N HIS A 322 -1.31 35.81 -13.41
CA HIS A 322 -2.08 35.46 -14.59
C HIS A 322 -3.45 36.17 -14.68
N LEU A 323 -4.20 36.25 -13.58
CA LEU A 323 -5.56 36.83 -13.59
C LEU A 323 -5.56 38.35 -13.78
N ASN A 324 -4.41 39.01 -13.58
CA ASN A 324 -4.25 40.44 -13.86
C ASN A 324 -3.98 40.74 -15.35
N HIS A 325 -3.73 39.73 -16.17
CA HIS A 325 -3.49 39.92 -17.61
C HIS A 325 -4.80 40.08 -18.39
N SER A 326 -4.73 40.84 -19.48
CA SER A 326 -5.84 40.93 -20.45
C SER A 326 -6.21 39.56 -21.00
N LEU A 327 -7.48 39.35 -21.38
CA LEU A 327 -7.94 38.07 -21.95
C LEU A 327 -7.10 37.63 -23.16
N LYS A 328 -6.73 38.58 -24.03
CA LYS A 328 -5.88 38.31 -25.21
C LYS A 328 -4.52 37.72 -24.81
N GLU A 329 -3.93 38.27 -23.76
CA GLU A 329 -2.64 37.84 -23.24
C GLU A 329 -2.73 36.49 -22.55
N ARG A 330 -3.78 36.28 -21.75
CA ARG A 330 -4.06 35.00 -21.11
C ARG A 330 -4.22 33.86 -22.14
N LEU A 331 -4.96 34.08 -23.21
CA LEU A 331 -5.10 33.12 -24.32
C LEU A 331 -3.78 32.89 -25.07
N ARG A 332 -2.89 33.89 -25.15
CA ARG A 332 -1.54 33.74 -25.73
C ARG A 332 -0.70 32.79 -24.88
N ILE A 333 -0.65 33.01 -23.56
CA ILE A 333 0.06 32.16 -22.60
C ILE A 333 -0.40 30.71 -22.69
N THR A 334 -1.72 30.48 -22.79
CA THR A 334 -2.27 29.12 -22.93
C THR A 334 -1.86 28.42 -24.22
N ARG A 335 -1.79 29.13 -25.36
CA ARG A 335 -1.27 28.56 -26.62
C ARG A 335 0.21 28.22 -26.52
N GLU A 336 1.00 29.08 -25.88
CA GLU A 336 2.44 28.85 -25.69
C GLU A 336 2.71 27.64 -24.80
N TYR A 337 1.97 27.48 -23.70
CA TYR A 337 2.05 26.30 -22.86
C TYR A 337 1.80 25.01 -23.64
N LYS A 338 0.75 24.96 -24.47
CA LYS A 338 0.46 23.76 -25.29
C LYS A 338 1.65 23.41 -26.20
N SER A 339 2.28 24.42 -26.81
CA SER A 339 3.49 24.23 -27.62
C SER A 339 4.65 23.67 -26.80
N VAL A 340 4.91 24.22 -25.60
CA VAL A 340 6.02 23.76 -24.75
C VAL A 340 5.78 22.33 -24.25
N ARG A 341 4.57 22.02 -23.79
CA ARG A 341 4.19 20.68 -23.37
C ARG A 341 4.36 19.66 -24.50
N ASN A 342 3.92 19.98 -25.71
CA ASN A 342 4.10 19.08 -26.87
C ASN A 342 5.58 18.87 -27.18
N SER A 343 6.41 19.92 -27.08
CA SER A 343 7.86 19.78 -27.22
C SER A 343 8.45 18.85 -26.15
N TRP A 344 7.97 18.93 -24.90
CA TRP A 344 8.41 18.06 -23.82
C TRP A 344 7.98 16.60 -24.03
N LEU A 345 6.73 16.34 -24.42
CA LEU A 345 6.29 14.97 -24.75
C LEU A 345 7.12 14.38 -25.90
N ALA A 346 7.44 15.20 -26.91
CA ALA A 346 8.28 14.78 -28.03
C ALA A 346 9.72 14.42 -27.60
N THR A 347 10.29 15.04 -26.56
CA THR A 347 11.61 14.64 -26.04
C THR A 347 11.59 13.27 -25.36
N LEU A 348 10.42 12.84 -24.88
CA LEU A 348 10.19 11.49 -24.37
C LEU A 348 9.80 10.50 -25.48
N GLY A 349 9.66 10.97 -26.73
CA GLY A 349 9.19 10.18 -27.87
C GLY A 349 7.68 9.86 -27.84
N LEU A 350 6.90 10.68 -27.14
CA LEU A 350 5.46 10.54 -26.93
C LEU A 350 4.67 11.67 -27.60
N GLU A 351 3.43 11.40 -28.00
CA GLU A 351 2.46 12.38 -28.47
C GLU A 351 1.15 12.29 -27.66
N SER A 352 0.45 13.42 -27.47
CA SER A 352 -0.85 13.42 -26.80
C SER A 352 -2.00 13.14 -27.77
N SER A 353 -3.12 12.61 -27.24
CA SER A 353 -4.37 12.44 -28.00
C SER A 353 -4.84 13.79 -28.58
N GLY A 354 -4.69 14.02 -29.89
CA GLY A 354 -5.18 15.24 -30.53
C GLY A 354 -4.33 15.83 -31.66
N HIS A 355 -3.22 15.18 -32.06
CA HIS A 355 -2.44 15.59 -33.23
C HIS A 355 -2.76 14.65 -34.42
N GLY A 356 -3.23 15.23 -35.53
CA GLY A 356 -3.77 14.54 -36.70
C GLY A 356 -2.80 13.67 -37.51
N ARG A 357 -1.64 13.27 -36.95
CA ARG A 357 -0.69 12.33 -37.58
C ARG A 357 -1.07 10.86 -37.39
N MET A 358 -1.99 10.57 -36.48
CA MET A 358 -2.46 9.21 -36.18
C MET A 358 -3.22 8.56 -37.35
N ALA A 359 -3.54 9.32 -38.39
CA ALA A 359 -4.25 8.86 -39.57
C ALA A 359 -3.37 8.12 -40.60
N GLU A 360 -2.05 8.33 -40.56
CA GLU A 360 -1.16 7.97 -41.67
C GLU A 360 -0.15 6.86 -41.35
N VAL A 361 0.06 6.54 -40.06
CA VAL A 361 1.07 5.56 -39.62
C VAL A 361 0.55 4.68 -38.47
N PRO A 362 1.02 3.42 -38.35
CA PRO A 362 0.80 2.60 -37.16
C PRO A 362 1.25 3.33 -35.89
N CYS A 363 0.58 3.09 -34.77
CA CYS A 363 0.91 3.72 -33.49
C CYS A 363 0.66 2.80 -32.30
N LEU A 364 1.38 3.05 -31.20
CA LEU A 364 1.16 2.35 -29.93
C LEU A 364 0.50 3.30 -28.95
N SER A 365 -0.53 2.87 -28.23
CA SER A 365 -1.16 3.68 -27.17
C SER A 365 -0.88 3.09 -25.79
N SER A 366 -0.59 3.93 -24.80
CA SER A 366 -0.40 3.48 -23.41
C SER A 366 -1.72 3.04 -22.76
N ILE A 367 -1.74 1.91 -22.07
CA ILE A 367 -2.85 1.48 -21.20
C ILE A 367 -2.39 1.59 -19.75
N SER A 368 -3.20 2.24 -18.92
CA SER A 368 -2.92 2.49 -17.50
C SER A 368 -3.95 1.80 -16.61
N PRO A 369 -3.57 1.33 -15.40
CA PRO A 369 -4.53 0.89 -14.38
C PRO A 369 -5.58 1.94 -14.05
N ASP A 370 -5.22 3.22 -14.16
CA ASP A 370 -6.18 4.32 -14.19
C ASP A 370 -6.74 4.47 -15.61
N VAL A 371 -8.02 4.14 -15.71
CA VAL A 371 -8.85 4.22 -16.91
C VAL A 371 -8.74 5.56 -17.63
N PHE A 372 -8.59 6.68 -16.92
CA PHE A 372 -8.57 8.02 -17.52
C PHE A 372 -7.21 8.43 -18.08
N LEU A 373 -6.17 7.67 -17.73
CA LEU A 373 -4.81 7.84 -18.25
C LEU A 373 -4.54 6.89 -19.42
N SER A 374 -5.39 5.89 -19.63
CA SER A 374 -5.34 5.03 -20.80
C SER A 374 -5.59 5.83 -22.08
N HIS A 375 -4.88 5.48 -23.15
CA HIS A 375 -4.98 6.09 -24.48
C HIS A 375 -4.74 7.62 -24.51
N ARG A 376 -3.97 8.14 -23.53
CA ARG A 376 -3.54 9.56 -23.51
C ARG A 376 -2.24 9.81 -24.24
N LEU A 377 -1.37 8.80 -24.27
CA LEU A 377 -0.06 8.87 -24.89
C LEU A 377 0.03 7.90 -26.04
N TYR A 378 0.55 8.40 -27.16
CA TYR A 378 0.73 7.66 -28.40
C TYR A 378 2.19 7.70 -28.84
N LEU A 379 2.64 6.58 -29.41
CA LEU A 379 3.94 6.42 -30.01
C LEU A 379 3.71 6.11 -31.49
N PRO A 380 3.67 7.12 -32.38
CA PRO A 380 3.54 6.87 -33.82
C PRO A 380 4.82 6.22 -34.35
N VAL A 381 4.69 5.16 -35.13
CA VAL A 381 5.79 4.42 -35.75
C VAL A 381 5.93 4.89 -37.18
N ASP A 382 6.83 5.85 -37.41
CA ASP A 382 7.12 6.39 -38.74
C ASP A 382 8.24 5.57 -39.43
N LYS A 383 8.94 6.17 -40.40
CA LYS A 383 10.08 5.51 -41.09
C LYS A 383 11.28 5.27 -40.17
N ASN A 384 11.36 5.93 -39.02
CA ASN A 384 12.44 5.75 -38.07
C ASN A 384 12.16 4.57 -37.15
N LYS A 385 13.22 3.88 -36.72
CA LYS A 385 13.09 2.85 -35.69
C LYS A 385 12.79 3.52 -34.34
N ILE A 386 11.91 2.94 -33.55
CA ILE A 386 11.68 3.36 -32.16
C ILE A 386 12.49 2.47 -31.25
N LEU A 387 13.48 3.01 -30.55
CA LEU A 387 14.20 2.32 -29.49
C LEU A 387 13.58 2.67 -28.13
N ILE A 388 13.11 1.66 -27.41
CA ILE A 388 12.52 1.79 -26.06
C ILE A 388 13.50 1.27 -25.02
N GLY A 389 13.64 1.98 -23.90
CA GLY A 389 14.57 1.64 -22.83
C GLY A 389 14.70 2.73 -21.75
N SER A 390 15.53 2.49 -20.73
CA SER A 390 15.63 3.38 -19.57
C SER A 390 16.76 4.40 -19.65
N ARG A 391 17.82 4.14 -20.44
CA ARG A 391 18.98 5.02 -20.64
C ARG A 391 19.66 4.69 -21.98
N PHE A 392 20.16 5.70 -22.68
CA PHE A 392 20.79 5.49 -24.00
C PHE A 392 22.18 6.13 -24.09
N GLY A 393 23.08 5.44 -24.80
CA GLY A 393 24.30 6.03 -25.35
C GLY A 393 24.03 6.79 -26.65
N SER A 394 24.97 7.62 -27.10
CA SER A 394 24.88 8.54 -28.25
C SER A 394 24.04 8.02 -29.45
N ASN A 395 23.12 8.87 -29.93
CA ASN A 395 22.12 8.58 -30.97
C ASN A 395 22.70 7.91 -32.24
N ALA A 396 22.14 6.76 -32.60
CA ALA A 396 22.26 6.22 -33.95
C ALA A 396 21.39 7.03 -34.94
N GLN A 397 21.85 7.19 -36.18
CA GLN A 397 21.07 7.89 -37.23
C GLN A 397 19.75 7.15 -37.49
N ASN A 398 18.64 7.89 -37.65
CA ASN A 398 17.29 7.40 -37.96
C ASN A 398 16.62 6.52 -36.87
N THR A 399 16.97 6.72 -35.60
CA THR A 399 16.29 6.08 -34.47
C THR A 399 15.65 7.12 -33.55
N ARG A 400 14.33 7.03 -33.36
CA ARG A 400 13.63 7.78 -32.31
C ARG A 400 13.77 7.04 -30.99
N ILE A 401 14.11 7.77 -29.94
CA ILE A 401 14.29 7.21 -28.61
C ILE A 401 13.04 7.46 -27.78
N VAL A 402 12.56 6.42 -27.10
CA VAL A 402 11.47 6.50 -26.12
C VAL A 402 12.01 6.04 -24.78
N MET A 403 12.05 6.94 -23.82
CA MET A 403 12.66 6.69 -22.52
C MET A 403 11.59 6.33 -21.50
N PHE A 404 11.70 5.16 -20.87
CA PHE A 404 10.86 4.76 -19.75
C PHE A 404 11.74 4.48 -18.53
N ARG A 405 11.53 5.24 -17.45
CA ARG A 405 12.33 5.17 -16.22
C ARG A 405 11.57 4.44 -15.11
N VAL A 406 11.00 3.29 -15.49
CA VAL A 406 10.25 2.41 -14.61
C VAL A 406 11.08 1.14 -14.36
N ALA A 407 11.01 0.59 -13.16
CA ALA A 407 11.70 -0.62 -12.77
C ALA A 407 11.37 -1.78 -13.74
N GLY A 408 12.40 -2.56 -14.06
CA GLY A 408 12.30 -3.69 -15.00
C GLY A 408 12.46 -3.32 -16.48
N ILE A 409 12.72 -2.05 -16.80
CA ILE A 409 13.09 -1.61 -18.16
C ILE A 409 14.61 -1.47 -18.28
N LEU A 410 15.19 -2.19 -19.24
CA LEU A 410 16.63 -2.18 -19.52
C LEU A 410 17.06 -0.89 -20.24
N PRO A 411 18.35 -0.51 -20.20
CA PRO A 411 18.86 0.66 -20.94
C PRO A 411 18.46 0.66 -22.42
N ALA A 412 18.65 -0.47 -23.10
CA ALA A 412 18.00 -0.81 -24.35
C ALA A 412 17.11 -2.03 -24.10
N HIS A 413 15.80 -1.89 -24.29
CA HIS A 413 14.83 -2.93 -23.91
C HIS A 413 14.21 -3.59 -25.14
N CYS A 414 13.76 -2.79 -26.10
CA CYS A 414 13.27 -3.29 -27.39
C CYS A 414 13.31 -2.22 -28.48
N ILE A 415 13.23 -2.66 -29.73
CA ILE A 415 13.15 -1.80 -30.91
C ILE A 415 11.86 -2.12 -31.67
N ILE A 416 11.09 -1.11 -32.05
CA ILE A 416 9.88 -1.25 -32.86
C ILE A 416 10.09 -0.51 -34.17
N TYR A 417 9.84 -1.16 -35.31
CA TYR A 417 10.08 -0.56 -36.63
C TYR A 417 9.16 -1.09 -37.71
N LEU A 418 8.99 -0.31 -38.77
CA LEU A 418 8.32 -0.73 -40.00
C LEU A 418 9.31 -1.31 -41.00
N THR A 419 8.94 -2.41 -41.64
CA THR A 419 9.67 -2.99 -42.78
C THR A 419 9.11 -2.46 -44.10
N GLY A 420 9.82 -2.65 -45.22
CA GLY A 420 9.44 -2.14 -46.55
C GLY A 420 8.12 -2.67 -47.14
N GLY A 421 7.37 -3.51 -46.42
CA GLY A 421 6.02 -3.95 -46.75
C GLY A 421 4.99 -3.58 -45.68
N ASP A 422 5.21 -2.49 -44.94
CA ASP A 422 4.37 -1.97 -43.85
C ASP A 422 4.11 -2.96 -42.70
N ASN A 423 4.94 -4.00 -42.57
CA ASN A 423 4.86 -4.91 -41.43
C ASN A 423 5.58 -4.27 -40.24
N LEU A 424 4.84 -4.15 -39.13
CA LEU A 424 5.34 -3.70 -37.84
C LEU A 424 6.08 -4.85 -37.14
N MET A 425 7.34 -4.61 -36.81
CA MET A 425 8.23 -5.58 -36.16
C MET A 425 8.66 -5.08 -34.79
N LEU A 426 8.76 -5.99 -33.85
CA LEU A 426 9.29 -5.81 -32.50
C LEU A 426 10.54 -6.66 -32.36
N GLU A 427 11.67 -6.04 -32.08
CA GLU A 427 12.94 -6.68 -31.77
C GLU A 427 13.23 -6.54 -30.28
N VAL A 428 13.49 -7.65 -29.58
CA VAL A 428 13.60 -7.70 -28.12
C VAL A 428 15.06 -7.95 -27.73
N GLU A 429 15.56 -7.17 -26.77
CA GLU A 429 16.90 -7.37 -26.21
C GLU A 429 16.95 -8.67 -25.41
N ARG A 430 18.10 -9.37 -25.41
CA ARG A 430 18.20 -10.77 -24.92
C ARG A 430 17.70 -10.96 -23.47
N ASP A 431 17.89 -9.97 -22.61
CA ASP A 431 17.48 -10.02 -21.20
C ASP A 431 16.20 -9.21 -20.91
N ALA A 432 15.59 -8.61 -21.92
CA ALA A 432 14.39 -7.78 -21.75
C ALA A 432 13.17 -8.65 -21.46
N LEU A 433 12.42 -8.28 -20.42
CA LEU A 433 11.12 -8.88 -20.14
C LEU A 433 10.06 -8.25 -21.05
N VAL A 434 9.76 -8.91 -22.16
CA VAL A 434 8.72 -8.48 -23.11
C VAL A 434 7.74 -9.61 -23.35
N SER A 435 6.45 -9.30 -23.34
CA SER A 435 5.38 -10.26 -23.66
C SER A 435 4.36 -9.65 -24.60
N VAL A 436 3.88 -10.44 -25.56
CA VAL A 436 2.82 -10.03 -26.50
C VAL A 436 1.61 -10.94 -26.30
N ASN A 437 0.46 -10.35 -25.95
CA ASN A 437 -0.78 -11.08 -25.65
C ASN A 437 -0.60 -12.23 -24.63
N GLY A 438 0.28 -12.05 -23.64
CA GLY A 438 0.57 -13.06 -22.61
C GLY A 438 1.72 -14.03 -22.94
N GLU A 439 2.13 -14.10 -24.20
CA GLU A 439 3.25 -14.94 -24.63
C GLU A 439 4.58 -14.19 -24.42
N ARG A 440 5.51 -14.79 -23.66
CA ARG A 440 6.85 -14.22 -23.49
C ARG A 440 7.64 -14.38 -24.79
N ILE A 441 8.19 -13.28 -25.27
CA ILE A 441 9.03 -13.26 -26.46
C ILE A 441 10.43 -13.76 -26.07
N LEU A 442 10.83 -14.91 -26.61
CA LEU A 442 12.13 -15.54 -26.38
C LEU A 442 13.04 -15.45 -27.60
N ASP A 443 12.45 -15.25 -28.78
CA ASP A 443 13.14 -14.94 -30.02
C ASP A 443 13.43 -13.44 -30.12
N ASN A 444 14.52 -13.07 -30.79
CA ASN A 444 14.93 -11.66 -30.85
C ASN A 444 13.94 -10.81 -31.66
N THR A 445 12.99 -11.36 -32.43
CA THR A 445 12.12 -10.57 -33.31
C THR A 445 10.74 -11.19 -33.51
N ARG A 446 9.68 -10.37 -33.37
CA ARG A 446 8.27 -10.73 -33.51
C ARG A 446 7.53 -9.75 -34.42
N LYS A 447 6.67 -10.25 -35.31
CA LYS A 447 5.73 -9.40 -36.08
C LYS A 447 4.52 -9.04 -35.22
N LEU A 448 4.11 -7.78 -35.27
CA LEU A 448 2.96 -7.23 -34.54
C LEU A 448 1.76 -7.01 -35.46
N TYR A 449 0.56 -7.15 -34.89
CA TYR A 449 -0.73 -6.96 -35.54
C TYR A 449 -1.62 -5.96 -34.78
N ASP A 450 -2.66 -5.47 -35.45
CA ASP A 450 -3.65 -4.58 -34.85
C ASP A 450 -4.31 -5.24 -33.63
N GLY A 451 -4.40 -4.53 -32.51
CA GLY A 451 -4.96 -5.04 -31.25
C GLY A 451 -4.01 -5.89 -30.41
N ASP A 452 -2.75 -6.06 -30.82
CA ASP A 452 -1.74 -6.72 -29.99
C ASP A 452 -1.43 -5.92 -28.73
N HIS A 453 -1.34 -6.64 -27.61
CA HIS A 453 -1.02 -6.08 -26.31
C HIS A 453 0.43 -6.38 -25.98
N ILE A 454 1.25 -5.36 -25.84
CA ILE A 454 2.67 -5.48 -25.53
C ILE A 454 2.88 -5.07 -24.09
N LEU A 455 3.38 -5.99 -23.27
CA LEU A 455 3.84 -5.72 -21.91
C LEU A 455 5.36 -5.61 -21.92
N LEU A 456 5.88 -4.44 -21.56
CA LEU A 456 7.31 -4.18 -21.37
C LEU A 456 7.62 -4.13 -19.87
N GLY A 457 8.65 -4.86 -19.46
CA GLY A 457 8.96 -5.07 -18.05
C GLY A 457 7.78 -5.67 -17.30
N GLN A 458 7.39 -5.04 -16.20
CA GLN A 458 6.26 -5.51 -15.38
C GLN A 458 5.06 -4.54 -15.36
N ASN A 459 5.24 -3.33 -15.89
CA ASN A 459 4.37 -2.19 -15.58
C ASN A 459 3.89 -1.41 -16.81
N ILE A 460 4.53 -1.58 -17.98
CA ILE A 460 4.24 -0.76 -19.16
C ILE A 460 3.46 -1.58 -20.15
N LEU A 461 2.19 -1.24 -20.31
CA LEU A 461 1.27 -1.91 -21.22
C LEU A 461 0.97 -0.99 -22.40
N LEU A 462 1.23 -1.47 -23.61
CA LEU A 462 1.01 -0.77 -24.86
C LEU A 462 0.04 -1.57 -25.74
N LEU A 463 -0.83 -0.87 -26.46
CA LEU A 463 -1.74 -1.44 -27.45
C LEU A 463 -1.35 -1.01 -28.84
N VAL A 464 -1.26 -1.96 -29.76
CA VAL A 464 -0.93 -1.72 -31.17
C VAL A 464 -2.18 -1.28 -31.95
N HIS A 465 -2.05 -0.18 -32.68
CA HIS A 465 -3.04 0.30 -33.63
C HIS A 465 -2.41 0.45 -35.02
N MET A 466 -2.98 -0.21 -36.02
CA MET A 466 -2.51 -0.15 -37.41
C MET A 466 -3.25 0.90 -38.24
N SER A 467 -4.33 1.51 -37.72
CA SER A 467 -5.11 2.54 -38.40
C SER A 467 -5.80 3.51 -37.42
N GLU A 468 -6.23 4.67 -37.90
CA GLU A 468 -7.03 5.62 -37.09
C GLU A 468 -8.38 5.02 -36.65
N ALA A 469 -8.98 4.19 -37.50
CA ALA A 469 -10.22 3.49 -37.18
C ALA A 469 -10.01 2.53 -35.99
N SER A 470 -8.84 1.87 -35.92
CA SER A 470 -8.46 1.01 -34.79
C SER A 470 -8.35 1.81 -33.50
N VAL A 471 -7.69 2.98 -33.54
CA VAL A 471 -7.56 3.89 -32.38
C VAL A 471 -8.93 4.29 -31.83
N ARG A 472 -9.89 4.60 -32.70
CA ARG A 472 -11.23 5.06 -32.29
C ARG A 472 -12.15 3.93 -31.84
N SER A 473 -11.94 2.71 -32.31
CA SER A 473 -12.80 1.55 -32.04
C SER A 473 -12.32 0.66 -30.89
N GLN A 474 -11.02 0.60 -30.62
CA GLN A 474 -10.42 -0.25 -29.59
C GLN A 474 -10.18 0.49 -28.28
N GLN A 475 -11.25 0.71 -27.52
CA GLN A 475 -11.15 1.19 -26.13
C GLN A 475 -10.95 0.00 -25.19
N VAL A 476 -9.68 -0.38 -24.97
CA VAL A 476 -9.34 -1.51 -24.12
C VAL A 476 -8.96 -1.04 -22.73
N THR A 477 -9.65 -1.55 -21.70
CA THR A 477 -9.33 -1.24 -20.30
C THR A 477 -8.14 -2.06 -19.81
N TRP A 478 -7.50 -1.61 -18.73
CA TRP A 478 -6.43 -2.35 -18.07
C TRP A 478 -6.84 -3.78 -17.72
N SER A 479 -8.02 -3.99 -17.13
CA SER A 479 -8.50 -5.32 -16.74
C SER A 479 -8.75 -6.24 -17.95
N MET A 480 -9.23 -5.70 -19.07
CA MET A 480 -9.39 -6.45 -20.31
C MET A 480 -8.03 -6.82 -20.91
N ALA A 481 -7.09 -5.88 -20.89
CA ALA A 481 -5.74 -6.08 -21.38
C ALA A 481 -4.98 -7.13 -20.56
N THR A 482 -5.05 -7.06 -19.22
CA THR A 482 -4.34 -8.00 -18.34
C THR A 482 -4.89 -9.42 -18.43
N ARG A 483 -6.18 -9.64 -18.76
CA ARG A 483 -6.77 -10.99 -19.00
C ARG A 483 -5.93 -11.83 -19.96
N LYS A 484 -5.36 -11.22 -21.00
CA LYS A 484 -4.50 -11.92 -21.97
C LYS A 484 -3.20 -12.45 -21.34
N PHE A 485 -2.74 -11.86 -20.24
CA PHE A 485 -1.51 -12.24 -19.54
C PHE A 485 -1.75 -13.18 -18.33
N HIS A 486 -3.00 -13.54 -18.04
CA HIS A 486 -3.38 -14.35 -16.86
C HIS A 486 -3.23 -15.88 -17.04
N HIS A 487 -2.71 -16.38 -18.17
CA HIS A 487 -2.42 -17.81 -18.33
C HIS A 487 -1.07 -18.16 -17.65
N GLU A 488 -1.17 -18.74 -16.44
CA GLU A 488 -0.17 -19.46 -15.63
C GLU A 488 1.15 -18.78 -15.21
N ALA A 489 1.69 -17.80 -15.93
CA ALA A 489 3.02 -17.25 -15.65
C ALA A 489 3.08 -16.27 -14.46
N ILE A 490 1.96 -15.62 -14.14
CA ILE A 490 1.92 -14.48 -13.21
C ILE A 490 1.67 -14.91 -11.75
N THR A 491 1.08 -16.07 -11.46
CA THR A 491 0.94 -16.53 -10.05
C THR A 491 2.31 -16.86 -9.43
N ALA A 492 3.27 -17.31 -10.25
CA ALA A 492 4.67 -17.51 -9.86
C ALA A 492 5.47 -16.20 -9.85
N HIS A 493 5.20 -15.25 -10.76
CA HIS A 493 5.90 -13.96 -10.82
C HIS A 493 5.39 -12.91 -9.82
N LEU A 494 4.09 -12.86 -9.50
CA LEU A 494 3.50 -11.93 -8.50
C LEU A 494 3.84 -12.32 -7.06
N SER A 495 4.00 -13.62 -6.79
CA SER A 495 4.49 -14.11 -5.49
C SER A 495 5.97 -13.77 -5.30
N HIS A 496 6.77 -13.72 -6.37
CA HIS A 496 8.14 -13.19 -6.37
C HIS A 496 8.19 -11.65 -6.26
N ARG A 497 7.17 -10.96 -6.80
CA ARG A 497 6.99 -9.48 -6.76
C ARG A 497 6.79 -8.92 -5.34
N LYS A 498 6.33 -9.74 -4.39
CA LYS A 498 6.26 -9.38 -2.96
C LYS A 498 7.63 -9.33 -2.28
N LYS A 499 8.66 -9.95 -2.86
CA LYS A 499 10.03 -9.99 -2.30
C LYS A 499 10.90 -8.82 -2.79
N LEU A 500 10.75 -8.43 -4.06
CA LEU A 500 11.63 -7.48 -4.75
C LEU A 500 11.33 -5.98 -4.54
N GLN A 501 10.20 -5.61 -3.92
CA GLN A 501 9.83 -4.19 -3.74
C GLN A 501 10.71 -3.44 -2.71
N CYS A 502 11.60 -4.15 -2.00
CA CYS A 502 12.62 -3.57 -1.10
C CYS A 502 14.04 -3.59 -1.68
N GLU A 503 14.30 -4.22 -2.83
CA GLU A 503 15.69 -4.52 -3.27
C GLU A 503 16.26 -3.56 -4.33
N ASN A 504 15.55 -2.50 -4.76
CA ASN A 504 15.98 -1.67 -5.91
C ASN A 504 16.39 -0.21 -5.60
N TRP A 505 16.61 0.16 -4.33
CA TRP A 505 17.23 1.46 -4.03
C TRP A 505 18.75 1.35 -4.24
N SER A 506 19.40 2.32 -4.89
CA SER A 506 20.86 2.31 -4.93
C SER A 506 21.42 2.39 -3.51
N LEU A 507 22.57 1.76 -3.23
CA LEU A 507 23.22 1.80 -1.93
C LEU A 507 23.33 3.23 -1.37
N GLU A 508 23.63 4.21 -2.25
CA GLU A 508 23.69 5.63 -1.91
C GLU A 508 22.34 6.20 -1.44
N GLN A 509 21.23 5.87 -2.12
CA GLN A 509 19.89 6.30 -1.73
C GLN A 509 19.47 5.66 -0.41
N GLN A 510 19.75 4.36 -0.24
CA GLN A 510 19.51 3.65 1.02
C GLN A 510 20.29 4.29 2.17
N LEU A 511 21.56 4.64 1.96
CA LEU A 511 22.40 5.28 2.96
C LEU A 511 21.92 6.69 3.32
N VAL A 512 21.50 7.50 2.35
CA VAL A 512 20.98 8.85 2.60
C VAL A 512 19.71 8.78 3.43
N THR A 513 18.74 7.95 3.01
CA THR A 513 17.48 7.78 3.76
C THR A 513 17.71 7.21 5.15
N LEU A 514 18.55 6.19 5.28
CA LEU A 514 18.87 5.58 6.56
C LEU A 514 19.60 6.55 7.49
N SER A 515 20.49 7.39 6.95
CA SER A 515 21.20 8.43 7.71
C SER A 515 20.22 9.49 8.26
N SER A 516 19.24 9.92 7.47
CA SER A 516 18.20 10.84 7.94
C SER A 516 17.34 10.22 9.06
N MET A 517 16.98 8.94 8.92
CA MET A 517 16.22 8.21 9.95
C MET A 517 17.02 8.04 11.25
N VAL A 518 18.31 7.72 11.15
CA VAL A 518 19.23 7.58 12.28
C VAL A 518 19.45 8.90 13.00
N PHE A 519 19.61 9.99 12.24
CA PHE A 519 19.73 11.33 12.81
C PHE A 519 18.50 11.69 13.64
N GLU A 520 17.30 11.49 13.08
CA GLU A 520 16.05 11.79 13.78
C GLU A 520 15.88 10.92 15.05
N ALA A 521 16.11 9.61 14.95
CA ALA A 521 16.00 8.72 16.11
C ALA A 521 16.96 9.10 17.24
N ASN A 522 18.18 9.53 16.91
CA ASN A 522 19.15 10.03 17.89
C ASN A 522 18.68 11.33 18.55
N CYS A 523 18.12 12.27 17.79
CA CYS A 523 17.54 13.49 18.36
C CYS A 523 16.39 13.20 19.34
N VAL A 524 15.49 12.27 19.00
CA VAL A 524 14.39 11.88 19.89
C VAL A 524 14.90 11.09 21.10
N SER A 525 15.93 10.26 20.94
CA SER A 525 16.59 9.57 22.05
C SER A 525 17.18 10.55 23.06
N ASP A 526 17.85 11.61 22.58
CA ASP A 526 18.40 12.69 23.42
C ASP A 526 17.29 13.48 24.14
N GLU A 527 16.21 13.82 23.42
CA GLU A 527 15.05 14.55 23.94
C GLU A 527 14.33 13.78 25.06
N LEU A 528 14.19 12.45 24.89
CA LEU A 528 13.56 11.55 25.86
C LEU A 528 14.54 10.97 26.91
N LYS A 529 15.81 11.44 26.93
CA LYS A 529 16.89 10.98 27.82
C LYS A 529 17.08 9.45 27.83
N ARG A 530 17.11 8.84 26.65
CA ARG A 530 17.33 7.40 26.47
C ARG A 530 18.80 7.10 26.20
N ASP A 531 19.32 6.05 26.84
CA ASP A 531 20.71 5.60 26.74
C ASP A 531 20.93 4.69 25.52
N THR A 532 20.43 5.13 24.36
CA THR A 532 20.50 4.39 23.08
C THR A 532 21.02 5.28 21.97
N ARG A 533 21.93 4.75 21.16
CA ARG A 533 22.50 5.44 19.99
C ARG A 533 22.37 4.58 18.75
N PHE A 534 21.98 5.22 17.65
CA PHE A 534 21.83 4.62 16.33
C PHE A 534 22.99 5.05 15.42
N ARG A 535 23.61 4.11 14.70
CA ARG A 535 24.67 4.40 13.72
C ARG A 535 24.48 3.59 12.45
N VAL A 536 24.72 4.20 11.30
CA VAL A 536 24.68 3.50 10.00
C VAL A 536 25.95 2.66 9.83
N LYS A 537 25.82 1.43 9.33
CA LYS A 537 26.90 0.52 8.96
C LYS A 537 26.55 -0.20 7.66
N VAL A 538 27.50 -0.38 6.76
CA VAL A 538 27.35 -1.25 5.59
C VAL A 538 27.91 -2.62 5.93
N VAL A 539 27.18 -3.70 5.59
CA VAL A 539 27.60 -5.08 5.85
C VAL A 539 27.83 -5.78 4.52
N GLU A 540 28.98 -6.43 4.39
CA GLU A 540 29.30 -7.33 3.29
C GLU A 540 28.88 -8.75 3.68
N THR A 541 27.99 -9.37 2.92
CA THR A 541 27.55 -10.75 3.14
C THR A 541 28.52 -11.72 2.44
N GLY A 542 29.04 -12.69 3.20
CA GLY A 542 30.09 -13.60 2.72
C GLY A 542 29.61 -14.67 1.73
N GLU A 543 30.49 -14.95 0.77
CA GLU A 543 30.52 -15.97 -0.30
C GLU A 543 29.34 -16.00 -1.30
N ASP A 544 29.68 -15.58 -2.52
CA ASP A 544 28.99 -15.65 -3.82
C ASP A 544 27.58 -15.04 -3.96
N LEU A 545 27.54 -13.87 -4.62
CA LEU A 545 26.43 -13.26 -5.40
C LEU A 545 25.43 -12.27 -4.74
N PHE A 546 25.74 -11.58 -3.63
CA PHE A 546 24.88 -10.48 -3.11
C PHE A 546 25.60 -9.12 -2.97
N GLU A 547 24.90 -8.04 -3.33
CA GLU A 547 25.36 -6.64 -3.25
C GLU A 547 25.44 -6.15 -1.78
N PRO A 548 26.32 -5.18 -1.43
CA PRO A 548 26.43 -4.63 -0.08
C PRO A 548 25.10 -4.02 0.41
N GLU A 549 24.76 -4.19 1.69
CA GLU A 549 23.51 -3.66 2.27
C GLU A 549 23.77 -2.74 3.48
N PRO A 550 23.05 -1.61 3.61
CA PRO A 550 23.13 -0.72 4.75
C PRO A 550 22.17 -1.15 5.88
N CYS A 551 22.71 -1.19 7.09
CA CYS A 551 22.01 -1.51 8.33
C CYS A 551 22.24 -0.42 9.38
N VAL A 552 21.43 -0.44 10.44
CA VAL A 552 21.59 0.41 11.62
C VAL A 552 22.08 -0.42 12.77
N VAL A 553 23.23 -0.05 13.32
CA VAL A 553 23.71 -0.57 14.60
C VAL A 553 23.05 0.24 15.71
N VAL A 554 22.35 -0.44 16.61
CA VAL A 554 21.71 0.12 17.79
C VAL A 554 22.54 -0.25 18.99
N ILE A 555 23.08 0.76 19.67
CA ILE A 555 23.98 0.61 20.81
C ILE A 555 23.23 1.09 22.04
N SER A 556 23.02 0.20 23.02
CA SER A 556 22.57 0.61 24.35
C SER A 556 23.77 0.92 25.24
N GLU A 557 23.92 2.16 25.67
CA GLU A 557 25.03 2.62 26.52
C GLU A 557 24.98 2.00 27.92
N ARG A 558 23.82 1.44 28.34
CA ARG A 558 23.67 0.72 29.62
C ARG A 558 24.21 -0.71 29.61
N ASN A 559 24.18 -1.38 28.45
CA ASN A 559 24.36 -2.84 28.37
C ASN A 559 25.56 -3.28 27.51
N ASP A 560 26.20 -2.37 26.76
CA ASP A 560 27.29 -2.65 25.80
C ASP A 560 26.94 -3.75 24.77
N VAL A 561 25.66 -3.84 24.44
CA VAL A 561 25.12 -4.78 23.44
C VAL A 561 24.72 -3.98 22.19
N ALA A 562 25.24 -4.41 21.05
CA ALA A 562 24.95 -3.84 19.74
C ALA A 562 23.99 -4.78 18.98
N ASP A 563 22.78 -4.31 18.70
CA ASP A 563 21.84 -4.98 17.78
C ASP A 563 21.97 -4.37 16.38
N THR A 564 21.65 -5.14 15.33
CA THR A 564 21.71 -4.69 13.95
C THR A 564 20.31 -4.74 13.33
N TRP A 565 19.82 -3.58 12.89
CA TRP A 565 18.50 -3.42 12.30
C TRP A 565 18.63 -3.19 10.80
N SER A 566 17.82 -3.88 10.01
CA SER A 566 17.67 -3.57 8.59
C SER A 566 17.00 -2.20 8.40
N LEU A 567 17.15 -1.61 7.21
CA LEU A 567 16.43 -0.41 6.79
C LEU A 567 14.92 -0.51 7.10
N ILE A 568 14.32 -1.67 6.82
CA ILE A 568 12.89 -1.95 7.03
C ILE A 568 12.54 -1.97 8.52
N LYS A 569 13.40 -2.55 9.37
CA LYS A 569 13.18 -2.58 10.82
C LYS A 569 13.31 -1.17 11.40
N MET A 570 14.31 -0.40 10.98
CA MET A 570 14.51 0.98 11.40
C MET A 570 13.33 1.89 11.04
N SER A 571 12.81 1.80 9.82
CA SER A 571 11.68 2.65 9.39
C SER A 571 10.42 2.40 10.22
N ARG A 572 10.12 1.12 10.52
CA ARG A 572 9.01 0.73 11.42
C ARG A 572 9.20 1.25 12.84
N ARG A 573 10.42 1.12 13.39
CA ARG A 573 10.74 1.59 14.75
C ARG A 573 10.69 3.10 14.85
N LEU A 574 11.17 3.82 13.84
CA LEU A 574 11.10 5.29 13.81
C LEU A 574 9.65 5.80 13.80
N ALA A 575 8.74 5.15 13.06
CA ALA A 575 7.32 5.49 13.09
C ALA A 575 6.72 5.35 14.49
N GLN A 576 7.09 4.28 15.22
CA GLN A 576 6.68 4.06 16.60
C GLN A 576 7.31 5.10 17.55
N ILE A 577 8.59 5.43 17.38
CA ILE A 577 9.30 6.46 18.15
C ILE A 577 8.65 7.84 17.97
N ARG A 578 8.25 8.20 16.73
CA ARG A 578 7.50 9.44 16.44
C ARG A 578 6.16 9.47 17.17
N SER A 579 5.40 8.37 17.12
CA SER A 579 4.14 8.25 17.85
C SER A 579 4.35 8.40 19.36
N LEU A 580 5.38 7.78 19.92
CA LEU A 580 5.70 7.91 21.35
C LEU A 580 6.06 9.36 21.72
N ARG A 581 6.86 10.04 20.89
CA ARG A 581 7.21 11.47 21.08
C ARG A 581 5.97 12.35 21.10
N SER A 582 5.00 12.13 20.21
CA SER A 582 3.76 12.90 20.16
C SER A 582 2.90 12.75 21.41
N HIS A 583 2.96 11.61 22.10
CA HIS A 583 2.20 11.34 23.33
C HIS A 583 3.00 11.60 24.62
N TRP A 584 4.27 12.03 24.52
CA TRP A 584 5.15 12.28 25.67
C TRP A 584 4.56 13.29 26.67
N PHE A 585 3.96 14.37 26.18
CA PHE A 585 3.38 15.42 27.03
C PHE A 585 2.10 14.98 27.75
N GLU A 586 1.31 14.07 27.18
CA GLU A 586 0.08 13.55 27.78
C GLU A 586 0.36 12.50 28.87
N LEU A 587 1.52 11.83 28.80
CA LEU A 587 1.90 10.72 29.68
C LEU A 587 2.74 11.14 30.91
N TYR A 588 3.04 12.43 31.10
CA TYR A 588 3.82 12.96 32.24
C TYR A 588 3.26 12.59 33.64
N GLY A 589 2.02 12.08 33.71
CA GLY A 589 1.41 11.56 34.95
C GLY A 589 1.73 10.11 35.32
N ARG A 590 2.38 9.30 34.47
CA ARG A 590 2.67 7.86 34.72
C ARG A 590 4.04 7.38 34.18
N PRO A 591 5.15 7.65 34.88
CA PRO A 591 6.51 7.41 34.38
C PRO A 591 6.88 5.93 34.12
N SER A 592 6.42 5.00 34.98
CA SER A 592 6.87 3.60 34.95
C SER A 592 6.35 2.77 33.76
N LEU A 593 5.11 3.03 33.31
CA LEU A 593 4.54 2.42 32.10
C LEU A 593 5.20 3.00 30.84
N PHE A 594 5.50 4.30 30.85
CA PHE A 594 6.20 4.97 29.77
C PHE A 594 7.60 4.38 29.55
N ASP A 595 8.38 4.18 30.62
CA ASP A 595 9.74 3.65 30.53
C ASP A 595 9.78 2.23 29.95
N THR A 596 8.83 1.38 30.32
CA THR A 596 8.76 -0.01 29.83
C THR A 596 8.39 -0.07 28.34
N VAL A 597 7.50 0.81 27.87
CA VAL A 597 7.12 0.89 26.45
C VAL A 597 8.24 1.53 25.63
N ALA A 598 8.84 2.61 26.13
CA ALA A 598 9.95 3.30 25.48
C ALA A 598 11.20 2.41 25.34
N ASP A 599 11.59 1.68 26.39
CA ASP A 599 12.77 0.81 26.35
C ASP A 599 12.63 -0.33 25.33
N ASN A 600 11.42 -0.83 25.07
CA ASN A 600 11.13 -1.84 24.03
C ASN A 600 11.03 -1.27 22.60
N LEU A 601 10.96 0.06 22.45
CA LEU A 601 10.85 0.75 21.17
C LEU A 601 12.21 1.21 20.65
N PHE A 602 13.04 1.78 21.53
CA PHE A 602 14.38 2.27 21.19
C PHE A 602 15.43 1.16 21.15
N TYR A 603 15.18 0.07 21.85
CA TYR A 603 16.04 -1.08 21.92
C TYR A 603 15.18 -2.35 21.88
N ASP A 604 15.58 -3.33 21.06
CA ASP A 604 14.98 -4.65 21.15
C ASP A 604 15.73 -5.43 22.24
N PRO A 605 15.13 -5.72 23.41
CA PRO A 605 15.71 -6.74 24.27
C PRO A 605 15.79 -8.04 23.44
N PRO A 606 16.93 -8.76 23.45
CA PRO A 606 17.14 -9.91 22.58
C PRO A 606 15.97 -10.90 22.73
N ARG A 607 15.18 -11.06 21.64
CA ARG A 607 14.10 -12.04 21.54
C ARG A 607 14.71 -13.43 21.39
N HIS A 608 13.93 -14.47 21.71
CA HIS A 608 14.42 -15.84 21.83
C HIS A 608 15.27 -16.29 20.65
N GLU A 609 16.59 -16.31 20.82
CA GLU A 609 17.49 -16.91 19.85
C GLU A 609 17.46 -18.43 20.05
N LEU A 610 17.02 -19.15 19.02
CA LEU A 610 17.17 -20.59 18.92
C LEU A 610 18.68 -20.89 18.98
N VAL A 611 19.12 -21.54 20.06
CA VAL A 611 20.52 -21.95 20.20
C VAL A 611 20.81 -23.08 19.21
N GLY A 612 19.87 -24.01 19.07
CA GLY A 612 19.93 -25.08 18.08
C GLY A 612 18.83 -26.13 18.30
N VAL A 613 18.85 -27.15 17.46
CA VAL A 613 17.89 -28.27 17.44
C VAL A 613 18.62 -29.60 17.62
N GLY A 614 17.99 -30.53 18.32
CA GLY A 614 18.45 -31.91 18.46
C GLY A 614 17.30 -32.90 18.34
N PHE A 615 17.59 -34.14 17.97
CA PHE A 615 16.59 -35.18 17.72
C PHE A 615 16.87 -36.43 18.55
N CYS A 616 15.88 -36.89 19.32
CA CYS A 616 15.92 -38.16 20.05
C CYS A 616 15.02 -39.19 19.35
N TYR A 617 15.62 -40.17 18.69
CA TYR A 617 14.87 -41.22 17.98
C TYR A 617 14.03 -42.06 18.94
N LEU A 618 12.81 -42.41 18.50
CA LEU A 618 11.78 -43.00 19.36
C LEU A 618 11.59 -44.50 19.18
N GLU A 619 12.32 -45.13 18.27
CA GLU A 619 12.18 -46.55 17.94
C GLU A 619 12.22 -47.49 19.16
N PRO A 620 13.06 -47.29 20.21
CA PRO A 620 13.03 -48.14 21.39
C PRO A 620 11.68 -48.15 22.14
N ILE A 621 10.90 -47.07 22.04
CA ILE A 621 9.55 -46.99 22.64
C ILE A 621 8.60 -47.98 21.97
N PHE A 622 8.78 -48.26 20.67
CA PHE A 622 8.01 -49.29 19.93
C PHE A 622 8.07 -50.65 20.62
N TYR A 623 9.21 -50.97 21.25
CA TYR A 623 9.45 -52.21 21.99
C TYR A 623 9.28 -52.05 23.51
N LEU A 624 8.58 -50.99 23.95
CA LEU A 624 8.36 -50.66 25.37
C LEU A 624 9.66 -50.49 26.18
N LEU A 625 10.75 -50.07 25.56
CA LEU A 625 12.03 -49.85 26.23
C LEU A 625 12.15 -48.40 26.71
N ASP A 626 12.72 -48.22 27.91
CA ASP A 626 13.11 -46.91 28.42
C ASP A 626 14.21 -46.29 27.55
N ILE A 627 14.09 -44.99 27.24
CA ILE A 627 15.15 -44.22 26.58
C ILE A 627 15.80 -43.30 27.61
N ALA A 628 17.13 -43.35 27.72
CA ALA A 628 17.92 -42.35 28.42
C ALA A 628 19.03 -41.88 27.48
N ALA A 629 18.89 -40.67 26.94
CA ALA A 629 19.76 -40.17 25.87
C ALA A 629 20.30 -38.76 26.18
N THR A 630 21.54 -38.53 25.77
CA THR A 630 22.15 -37.19 25.70
C THR A 630 22.14 -36.75 24.24
N VAL A 631 21.26 -35.81 23.91
CA VAL A 631 20.97 -35.38 22.55
C VAL A 631 21.83 -34.17 22.21
N PRO A 632 22.65 -34.20 21.14
CA PRO A 632 23.40 -33.02 20.70
C PRO A 632 22.46 -31.97 20.12
N ILE A 633 22.71 -30.71 20.46
CA ILE A 633 22.03 -29.54 19.94
C ILE A 633 22.91 -28.94 18.84
N VAL A 634 22.36 -28.82 17.64
CA VAL A 634 23.06 -28.35 16.45
C VAL A 634 22.50 -27.00 16.04
N SER A 635 23.40 -26.03 15.81
CA SER A 635 23.02 -24.69 15.36
C SER A 635 22.59 -24.68 13.89
N PHE A 636 22.03 -23.56 13.42
CA PHE A 636 21.66 -23.40 12.00
C PHE A 636 22.85 -23.48 11.02
N LYS A 637 24.09 -23.33 11.51
CA LYS A 637 25.32 -23.49 10.71
C LYS A 637 25.81 -24.93 10.64
N GLY A 638 25.14 -25.87 11.33
CA GLY A 638 25.55 -27.26 11.41
C GLY A 638 26.55 -27.57 12.54
N ASP A 639 26.97 -26.58 13.31
CA ASP A 639 27.89 -26.78 14.44
C ASP A 639 27.17 -27.38 15.66
N ALA A 640 27.79 -28.35 16.33
CA ALA A 640 27.34 -28.86 17.61
C ALA A 640 27.62 -27.82 18.72
N VAL A 641 26.56 -27.28 19.33
CA VAL A 641 26.62 -26.13 20.25
C VAL A 641 26.21 -26.47 21.69
N GLY A 642 25.89 -27.73 21.99
CA GLY A 642 25.64 -28.22 23.34
C GLY A 642 24.91 -29.55 23.33
N THR A 643 24.44 -29.99 24.50
CA THR A 643 23.66 -31.23 24.63
C THR A 643 22.48 -31.07 25.59
N VAL A 644 21.45 -31.91 25.44
CA VAL A 644 20.28 -32.01 26.32
C VAL A 644 20.10 -33.44 26.79
N ASP A 645 20.03 -33.65 28.10
CA ASP A 645 19.76 -34.96 28.69
C ASP A 645 18.24 -35.18 28.81
N VAL A 646 17.73 -36.18 28.10
CA VAL A 646 16.31 -36.55 28.07
C VAL A 646 16.11 -38.02 28.48
N GLN A 647 15.00 -38.30 29.17
CA GLN A 647 14.59 -39.64 29.52
C GLN A 647 13.13 -39.86 29.16
N LEU A 648 12.82 -40.95 28.45
CA LEU A 648 11.46 -41.34 28.08
C LEU A 648 11.14 -42.70 28.69
N ARG A 649 9.93 -42.85 29.24
CA ARG A 649 9.44 -44.10 29.81
C ARG A 649 8.03 -44.40 29.33
N PRO A 650 7.82 -45.45 28.53
CA PRO A 650 6.51 -45.89 28.11
C PRO A 650 5.86 -46.81 29.14
N ARG A 651 4.54 -46.73 29.30
CA ARG A 651 3.76 -47.62 30.18
C ARG A 651 2.38 -47.86 29.59
N ILE A 652 1.93 -49.11 29.60
CA ILE A 652 0.58 -49.50 29.20
C ILE A 652 -0.14 -50.04 30.44
N GLY A 653 -1.34 -49.51 30.71
CA GLY A 653 -2.20 -49.95 31.82
C GLY A 653 -1.67 -49.64 33.23
N ASN A 654 -2.39 -50.11 34.25
CA ASN A 654 -2.12 -49.83 35.67
C ASN A 654 -1.02 -50.70 36.32
N SER A 655 -0.34 -51.58 35.58
CA SER A 655 0.74 -52.42 36.12
C SER A 655 1.99 -51.58 36.42
N GLN A 656 2.40 -51.49 37.70
CA GLN A 656 3.64 -50.82 38.14
C GLN A 656 4.89 -51.69 37.98
N GLU A 657 4.74 -52.93 37.51
CA GLU A 657 5.84 -53.88 37.32
C GLU A 657 5.89 -54.27 35.85
N ASN A 658 6.86 -53.76 35.09
CA ASN A 658 7.33 -54.41 33.84
C ASN A 658 8.62 -53.78 33.28
N THR A 659 9.56 -53.37 34.13
CA THR A 659 10.86 -52.88 33.63
C THR A 659 11.89 -53.99 33.36
N HIS A 660 11.62 -55.27 33.62
CA HIS A 660 12.63 -56.33 33.46
C HIS A 660 12.14 -57.71 32.96
N ARG A 661 11.12 -57.78 32.10
CA ARG A 661 10.88 -58.99 31.30
C ARG A 661 11.01 -58.67 29.81
N ALA A 662 12.25 -58.79 29.34
CA ALA A 662 12.57 -58.86 27.93
C ALA A 662 12.07 -60.19 27.36
N SER A 663 11.07 -60.14 26.48
CA SER A 663 10.99 -60.95 25.25
C SER A 663 9.65 -60.72 24.52
N GLU A 664 9.73 -60.07 23.36
CA GLU A 664 8.78 -60.13 22.22
C GLU A 664 7.40 -59.48 22.36
N VAL A 665 7.26 -58.31 22.99
CA VAL A 665 6.00 -57.54 22.84
C VAL A 665 6.29 -56.14 22.32
N SER A 666 5.86 -55.88 21.09
CA SER A 666 5.86 -54.57 20.46
C SER A 666 4.51 -53.87 20.64
N LEU A 667 4.51 -52.54 20.48
CA LEU A 667 3.33 -51.70 20.64
C LEU A 667 2.22 -52.00 19.60
N ASP A 668 2.53 -52.67 18.50
CA ASP A 668 1.56 -53.16 17.50
C ASP A 668 0.52 -54.13 18.08
N SER A 669 0.90 -54.89 19.10
CA SER A 669 0.01 -55.83 19.80
C SER A 669 -1.02 -55.12 20.69
N TYR A 670 -0.91 -53.80 20.86
CA TYR A 670 -1.77 -52.97 21.70
C TYR A 670 -2.51 -51.87 20.91
N LEU A 671 -2.73 -52.09 19.60
CA LEU A 671 -3.50 -51.17 18.76
C LEU A 671 -4.86 -50.84 19.38
N GLY A 672 -5.16 -49.55 19.48
CA GLY A 672 -6.38 -49.03 20.09
C GLY A 672 -6.32 -48.85 21.62
N GLU A 673 -5.25 -49.25 22.30
CA GLU A 673 -5.05 -48.96 23.73
C GLU A 673 -4.40 -47.58 23.97
N LYS A 674 -4.37 -47.14 25.24
CA LYS A 674 -3.71 -45.90 25.68
C LYS A 674 -2.30 -46.20 26.21
N LEU A 675 -1.32 -45.52 25.64
CA LEU A 675 0.06 -45.46 26.12
C LEU A 675 0.24 -44.24 27.02
N ASP A 676 0.73 -44.47 28.24
CA ASP A 676 1.21 -43.43 29.14
C ASP A 676 2.71 -43.24 28.93
N LEU A 677 3.09 -42.09 28.39
CA LEU A 677 4.49 -41.75 28.12
C LEU A 677 4.96 -40.64 29.06
N MET A 678 5.98 -40.95 29.86
CA MET A 678 6.67 -39.95 30.68
C MET A 678 7.88 -39.44 29.91
N ILE A 679 7.97 -38.12 29.70
CA ILE A 679 9.13 -37.45 29.11
C ILE A 679 9.75 -36.56 30.18
N LYS A 680 11.00 -36.82 30.55
CA LYS A 680 11.77 -36.03 31.51
C LYS A 680 12.94 -35.34 30.84
N ILE A 681 12.97 -34.01 30.88
CA ILE A 681 14.10 -33.18 30.42
C ILE A 681 14.89 -32.76 31.66
N LYS A 682 16.11 -33.31 31.82
CA LYS A 682 16.91 -33.16 33.05
C LYS A 682 17.70 -31.87 33.06
N ARG A 683 18.56 -31.68 32.05
CA ARG A 683 19.48 -30.54 31.95
C ARG A 683 19.91 -30.33 30.51
N ALA A 684 20.38 -29.12 30.22
CA ALA A 684 21.25 -28.87 29.07
C ALA A 684 22.69 -28.68 29.54
N SER A 685 23.66 -28.94 28.68
CA SER A 685 25.09 -28.85 29.01
C SER A 685 25.90 -28.27 27.86
N ALA A 686 27.03 -27.64 28.21
CA ALA A 686 28.01 -27.08 27.28
C ALA A 686 27.41 -26.09 26.25
N LEU A 687 26.35 -25.37 26.61
CA LEU A 687 25.77 -24.35 25.74
C LEU A 687 26.74 -23.16 25.56
N PRO A 688 26.64 -22.39 24.45
CA PRO A 688 27.59 -21.32 24.17
C PRO A 688 27.45 -20.21 25.21
N ARG A 689 28.54 -19.74 25.82
CA ARG A 689 28.53 -18.74 26.92
C ARG A 689 27.75 -17.47 26.61
N LYS A 690 27.73 -17.04 25.34
CA LYS A 690 27.00 -15.85 24.85
C LYS A 690 25.49 -16.06 24.81
N LEU A 691 25.04 -17.31 24.87
CA LEU A 691 23.70 -17.81 24.63
C LEU A 691 23.19 -18.59 25.84
N CYS A 692 23.33 -18.06 27.06
CA CYS A 692 23.03 -18.78 28.31
C CYS A 692 22.09 -18.04 29.27
N SER A 693 21.38 -17.01 28.79
CA SER A 693 20.40 -16.26 29.57
C SER A 693 19.01 -16.88 29.53
N SER A 694 18.50 -17.28 30.70
CA SER A 694 17.13 -17.79 30.84
C SER A 694 16.77 -18.95 29.91
N VAL A 695 17.66 -19.94 29.85
CA VAL A 695 17.55 -21.11 28.97
C VAL A 695 16.30 -21.93 29.27
N PHE A 696 15.61 -22.38 28.21
CA PHE A 696 14.54 -23.39 28.28
C PHE A 696 14.67 -24.37 27.10
N VAL A 697 14.00 -25.51 27.21
CA VAL A 697 13.89 -26.50 26.13
C VAL A 697 12.43 -26.64 25.72
N ARG A 698 12.21 -26.62 24.41
CA ARG A 698 10.94 -26.91 23.74
C ARG A 698 11.01 -28.31 23.13
N ALA A 699 10.03 -29.16 23.38
CA ALA A 699 9.92 -30.48 22.78
C ALA A 699 8.64 -30.63 21.96
N SER A 700 8.78 -31.08 20.71
CA SER A 700 7.66 -31.35 19.80
C SER A 700 7.40 -32.86 19.74
N PHE A 701 6.17 -33.30 20.04
CA PHE A 701 5.79 -34.71 20.09
C PHE A 701 4.49 -34.96 19.33
N PHE A 702 4.38 -36.15 18.72
CA PHE A 702 3.28 -36.63 17.87
C PHE A 702 1.91 -35.97 18.07
N LEU A 703 1.46 -35.20 17.07
CA LEU A 703 0.14 -34.54 16.99
C LEU A 703 -0.28 -33.71 18.22
N GLN A 704 0.66 -33.31 19.08
CA GLN A 704 0.36 -32.40 20.18
C GLN A 704 0.11 -30.99 19.61
N PRO A 705 -1.02 -30.33 19.96
CA PRO A 705 -1.38 -29.01 19.41
C PRO A 705 -0.44 -27.90 19.90
N SER A 706 0.23 -28.12 21.03
CA SER A 706 1.23 -27.22 21.58
C SER A 706 2.49 -27.98 22.00
N PRO A 707 3.68 -27.39 21.85
CA PRO A 707 4.92 -28.02 22.25
C PRO A 707 5.07 -28.06 23.77
N LEU A 708 5.81 -29.05 24.28
CA LEU A 708 6.14 -29.16 25.69
C LEU A 708 7.28 -28.21 26.03
N LEU A 709 7.08 -27.33 27.02
CA LEU A 709 8.04 -26.29 27.37
C LEU A 709 8.52 -26.45 28.80
N THR A 710 9.85 -26.49 29.01
CA THR A 710 10.40 -26.41 30.37
C THR A 710 10.27 -24.99 30.91
N PRO A 711 10.18 -24.81 32.24
CA PRO A 711 10.41 -23.51 32.86
C PRO A 711 11.78 -22.96 32.45
N ARG A 712 11.90 -21.63 32.43
CA ARG A 712 13.16 -20.97 32.13
C ARG A 712 14.11 -21.05 33.32
N CYS A 713 15.36 -21.38 33.07
CA CYS A 713 16.38 -21.40 34.11
C CYS A 713 16.66 -19.97 34.60
N ALA A 714 16.42 -19.67 35.88
CA ALA A 714 16.62 -18.32 36.42
C ALA A 714 18.10 -17.87 36.44
N LYS A 715 19.04 -18.81 36.31
CA LYS A 715 20.49 -18.54 36.37
C LYS A 715 21.07 -18.48 34.96
N ASN A 716 21.96 -17.52 34.72
CA ASN A 716 22.75 -17.48 33.50
C ASN A 716 23.87 -18.53 33.59
N THR A 717 23.69 -19.68 32.95
CA THR A 717 24.61 -20.82 33.04
C THR A 717 24.67 -21.59 31.73
N VAL A 718 25.86 -22.07 31.38
CA VAL A 718 26.10 -22.99 30.26
C VAL A 718 25.58 -24.41 30.51
N ASN A 719 25.20 -24.70 31.76
CA ASN A 719 24.68 -25.99 32.21
C ASN A 719 23.38 -25.81 33.01
N PRO A 720 22.25 -25.42 32.39
CA PRO A 720 20.99 -25.22 33.09
C PRO A 720 20.37 -26.56 33.52
N ALA A 721 20.05 -26.68 34.81
CA ALA A 721 19.24 -27.77 35.34
C ALA A 721 17.75 -27.42 35.19
N LEU A 722 17.00 -28.23 34.45
CA LEU A 722 15.60 -27.97 34.09
C LEU A 722 14.63 -28.90 34.85
N GLU A 723 15.03 -30.16 35.07
CA GLU A 723 14.33 -31.17 35.87
C GLU A 723 12.80 -31.20 35.67
N THR A 724 12.34 -31.08 34.42
CA THR A 724 10.91 -31.01 34.08
C THR A 724 10.41 -32.36 33.59
N VAL A 725 9.22 -32.78 34.06
CA VAL A 725 8.56 -34.03 33.68
C VAL A 725 7.23 -33.70 33.02
N PHE A 726 6.99 -34.26 31.84
CA PHE A 726 5.73 -34.24 31.12
C PHE A 726 5.13 -35.65 31.11
N GLN A 727 3.83 -35.74 31.34
CA GLN A 727 3.07 -36.99 31.21
C GLN A 727 2.11 -36.84 30.04
N LEU A 728 2.20 -37.74 29.08
CA LEU A 728 1.36 -37.76 27.90
C LEU A 728 0.54 -39.04 27.86
N HIS A 729 -0.71 -38.93 27.42
CA HIS A 729 -1.59 -40.06 27.15
C HIS A 729 -1.84 -40.11 25.64
N GLN A 730 -1.29 -41.12 24.98
CA GLN A 730 -1.37 -41.27 23.51
C GLN A 730 -2.09 -42.56 23.14
N MET A 731 -3.09 -42.47 22.28
CA MET A 731 -3.73 -43.66 21.70
C MET A 731 -2.76 -44.33 20.72
N ILE A 732 -2.67 -45.66 20.79
CA ILE A 732 -1.84 -46.46 19.90
C ILE A 732 -2.60 -46.66 18.58
N THR A 733 -2.13 -46.00 17.52
CA THR A 733 -2.67 -46.07 16.16
C THR A 733 -1.55 -46.42 15.17
N ASP A 734 -1.90 -46.88 13.96
CA ASP A 734 -0.91 -47.17 12.91
C ASP A 734 -0.03 -45.96 12.57
N ASP A 735 -0.61 -44.76 12.53
CA ASP A 735 0.13 -43.50 12.32
C ASP A 735 1.13 -43.24 13.46
N PHE A 736 0.74 -43.56 14.70
CA PHE A 736 1.61 -43.39 15.87
C PHE A 736 2.75 -44.40 15.86
N LEU A 737 2.49 -45.67 15.52
CA LEU A 737 3.51 -46.70 15.37
C LEU A 737 4.51 -46.35 14.27
N THR A 738 4.01 -45.81 13.15
CA THR A 738 4.84 -45.29 12.05
C THR A 738 5.73 -44.14 12.51
N TYR A 739 5.18 -43.22 13.32
CA TYR A 739 5.96 -42.14 13.92
C TYR A 739 7.01 -42.63 14.92
N LEU A 740 6.72 -43.64 15.75
CA LEU A 740 7.72 -44.19 16.67
C LEU A 740 8.88 -44.84 15.93
N THR A 741 8.60 -45.52 14.81
CA THR A 741 9.62 -46.24 14.04
C THR A 741 10.53 -45.28 13.24
N ASN A 742 9.96 -44.24 12.64
CA ASN A 742 10.68 -43.36 11.70
C ASN A 742 10.95 -41.95 12.24
N GLY A 743 10.33 -41.59 13.37
CA GLY A 743 10.33 -40.26 13.92
C GLY A 743 11.28 -40.08 15.11
N ALA A 744 11.37 -38.83 15.54
CA ALA A 744 12.15 -38.43 16.70
C ALA A 744 11.38 -37.39 17.52
N LEU A 745 11.67 -37.35 18.82
CA LEU A 745 11.35 -36.22 19.67
C LEU A 745 12.32 -35.09 19.34
N GLU A 746 11.81 -34.03 18.73
CA GLU A 746 12.58 -32.84 18.40
C GLU A 746 12.71 -31.96 19.65
N LEU A 747 13.95 -31.62 20.02
CA LEU A 747 14.31 -30.77 21.15
C LEU A 747 14.96 -29.49 20.64
N GLN A 748 14.38 -28.34 20.99
CA GLN A 748 14.92 -27.03 20.66
C GLN A 748 15.35 -26.32 21.94
N ALA A 749 16.62 -25.91 22.02
CA ALA A 749 17.13 -25.10 23.12
C ALA A 749 17.02 -23.61 22.76
N GLY A 750 16.39 -22.80 23.62
CA GLY A 750 16.16 -21.37 23.40
C GLY A 750 16.48 -20.50 24.61
N LEU A 751 16.61 -19.19 24.37
CA LEU A 751 16.89 -18.16 25.38
C LEU A 751 15.75 -17.16 25.49
N GLY A 752 15.66 -16.38 26.56
CA GLY A 752 14.82 -15.17 26.51
C GLY A 752 14.67 -14.47 27.85
N ALA A 753 14.64 -13.13 27.83
CA ALA A 753 14.55 -12.28 29.02
C ALA A 753 13.48 -12.75 30.03
N ALA A 754 13.84 -12.75 31.31
CA ALA A 754 12.92 -13.02 32.41
C ALA A 754 11.87 -11.91 32.48
N VAL A 755 10.63 -12.20 32.07
CA VAL A 755 9.49 -11.37 32.46
C VAL A 755 9.14 -11.79 33.89
N ILE A 756 9.63 -11.03 34.87
CA ILE A 756 9.12 -11.09 36.24
C ILE A 756 7.76 -10.38 36.20
N LEU A 757 6.66 -11.09 36.38
CA LEU A 757 5.37 -10.50 36.73
C LEU A 757 5.20 -10.59 38.25
N PRO A 758 5.35 -9.50 39.04
CA PRO A 758 4.84 -9.48 40.40
C PRO A 758 3.33 -9.29 40.33
N GLY A 759 2.59 -10.17 41.02
CA GLY A 759 1.15 -10.11 41.09
C GLY A 759 0.64 -8.79 41.67
N ALA A 760 -0.23 -8.12 40.92
CA ALA A 760 -1.26 -7.24 41.44
C ALA A 760 -2.41 -7.18 40.41
N SER A 761 -3.57 -7.67 40.84
CA SER A 761 -4.85 -7.65 40.13
C SER A 761 -5.32 -6.23 39.78
N LEU A 762 -5.68 -5.95 38.52
CA LEU A 762 -6.67 -4.92 38.13
C LEU A 762 -7.26 -5.20 36.72
N PRO A 763 -8.53 -4.84 36.44
CA PRO A 763 -9.41 -5.52 35.47
C PRO A 763 -9.35 -5.05 34.00
N PHE A 764 -8.29 -4.38 33.54
CA PHE A 764 -8.30 -3.67 32.25
C PHE A 764 -7.52 -4.38 31.11
N ILE A 765 -7.10 -5.63 31.29
CA ILE A 765 -6.30 -6.40 30.29
C ILE A 765 -7.11 -7.59 29.71
N LYS A 766 -8.44 -7.57 29.80
CA LYS A 766 -9.27 -8.58 29.08
C LYS A 766 -9.64 -8.17 27.65
N GLU A 767 -9.62 -6.89 27.29
CA GLU A 767 -10.08 -6.45 25.95
C GLU A 767 -8.96 -6.30 24.91
N SER A 768 -7.68 -6.25 25.28
CA SER A 768 -6.58 -6.07 24.31
C SER A 768 -5.78 -7.33 23.99
N LEU A 769 -5.99 -8.45 24.70
CA LEU A 769 -5.30 -9.72 24.44
C LEU A 769 -6.20 -10.82 23.85
N ALA A 770 -7.52 -10.62 23.80
CA ALA A 770 -8.42 -11.48 23.04
C ALA A 770 -8.28 -11.32 21.51
N TYR A 771 -7.67 -10.22 21.04
CA TYR A 771 -7.50 -9.94 19.61
C TYR A 771 -6.37 -10.74 18.93
N PHE A 772 -5.53 -11.48 19.69
CA PHE A 772 -4.35 -12.14 19.13
C PHE A 772 -4.37 -13.69 19.15
N LEU A 773 -5.42 -14.35 19.68
CA LEU A 773 -5.46 -15.82 19.77
C LEU A 773 -6.84 -16.46 19.45
N GLU A 774 -7.54 -16.00 18.42
CA GLU A 774 -8.63 -16.78 17.79
C GLU A 774 -8.53 -16.73 16.25
N VAL A 775 -7.51 -17.36 15.68
CA VAL A 775 -7.59 -17.99 14.34
C VAL A 775 -6.73 -19.27 14.35
N SER A 776 -7.22 -20.30 15.05
CA SER A 776 -6.92 -21.70 14.72
C SER A 776 -7.84 -22.59 15.56
N ASP A 777 -9.13 -22.61 15.22
CA ASP A 777 -9.98 -23.81 15.24
C ASP A 777 -11.43 -23.43 14.95
N LEU A 778 -11.95 -23.85 13.80
CA LEU A 778 -13.36 -24.26 13.61
C LEU A 778 -13.52 -24.81 12.19
N SER A 779 -13.09 -26.05 12.00
CA SER A 779 -13.79 -26.97 11.11
C SER A 779 -14.09 -28.25 11.88
N VAL A 780 -15.33 -28.73 11.72
CA VAL A 780 -15.90 -30.00 12.17
C VAL A 780 -16.50 -29.99 13.57
N ARG A 781 -17.82 -29.74 13.63
CA ARG A 781 -18.81 -30.69 14.17
C ARG A 781 -20.24 -30.22 13.89
N ALA A 782 -20.80 -30.72 12.80
CA ALA A 782 -22.22 -31.02 12.72
C ALA A 782 -22.40 -32.47 13.20
N SER A 783 -23.14 -32.68 14.30
CA SER A 783 -23.94 -33.90 14.57
C SER A 783 -24.44 -33.92 16.02
N GLY A 784 -25.76 -34.10 16.20
CA GLY A 784 -26.39 -34.57 17.45
C GLY A 784 -27.19 -33.49 18.19
N ALA A 785 -28.48 -33.30 17.91
CA ALA A 785 -29.61 -34.04 18.48
C ALA A 785 -29.98 -33.61 19.92
N LEU A 786 -30.91 -32.66 20.03
CA LEU A 786 -32.25 -32.77 20.65
C LEU A 786 -32.89 -31.39 20.75
#